data_AF-A0A9P9H3P3-F1
#
_entry.id   AF-A0A9P9H3P3-F1
#
_cell.length_a   1.000
_cell.length_b   1.000
_cell.length_c   1.000
_cell.angle_alpha   90.00
_cell.angle_beta   90.00
_cell.angle_gamma   90.00
#
_symmetry.space_group_name_H-M   'P 1'
#
loop_
_entity.id
_entity.type
_entity.pdbx_description
1 polymer ?
#
loop_
_entity_poly.entity_id
_entity_poly.type
_entity_poly.pdbx_seq_one_letter_code
_entity_poly.pdbx_strand_id
1 'polypeptide(L)'
;MASLPSYQEAVSVDWLRLVAPYISPRDYAALCRVNRRFWDMFAPRLWRDVAQSGRDPRPVADVTVLGLRWLLNCVFGQLGRMRPDTRSLARVFDVRLAGGLYSFNMGRNPNNSLREAVKTLPNLSCFLIDGRQDLNPAEFMHTERHVLLLSMADCPIPLPTKFVSYECLRGLVYLDISGTPGSVRPFLQRDLVPELRVLKIRHKEVDDAAFEALTTQFETRLWSLDLGSNKLTDHALEFLGARCLYPTDLRSDVHFDVEGKLEFGRVTPDYGGWIRVVESPWSGSFDHPERHLVDAPSYDPHDTLPQEDQLKRLDGRGPIQSDSADDVCRGLLGEDPYFASASFQSSRGLTHLNLSDNQISSLGIRKLLTLGRGHLQQFSCDSMPLVPPSKATARAWPRTAKLYGYLYVHTLRPVLSSNLRTVRLHHSVVTQIPTLEIDGLSTMARLYIAETSILPRSEKAFPQALVPDTNPRLTSLTLTRIPRRSSGSLISKLINFLKLLSIQERIISDAQSRRGPCTLAGLRHLRLEFEPDPFEEGFSMAEDLDAEELLNSGDKGFSFFEDEVQQQLPRPSSVVGRTLNSSLPIQSEDESVRHEPEYLSADVSLDEQLTKVQVWIGPKLKRFRLDGRAKYLELQREFGSQRVPPGSPHGFWLGRLEVSTLETIPQSRPAQYWR
;
A
#
# COMPACT_ATOMS: atom_id res chain seq x y z
N MET A 1 -48.00 14.11 11.68
CA MET A 1 -47.61 13.95 10.27
C MET A 1 -47.03 15.28 9.81
N ALA A 2 -45.73 15.34 9.51
CA ALA A 2 -45.14 16.56 8.94
C ALA A 2 -45.66 16.72 7.50
N SER A 3 -46.25 17.87 7.18
CA SER A 3 -46.71 18.19 5.84
C SER A 3 -45.54 18.18 4.87
N LEU A 4 -45.71 17.51 3.73
CA LEU A 4 -44.73 17.56 2.64
C LEU A 4 -44.59 19.01 2.14
N PRO A 5 -43.38 19.47 1.78
CA PRO A 5 -43.14 20.84 1.35
C PRO A 5 -43.95 21.17 0.08
N SER A 6 -44.42 22.41 0.00
CA SER A 6 -45.09 22.92 -1.20
C SER A 6 -44.12 22.93 -2.40
N TYR A 7 -44.65 22.88 -3.63
CA TYR A 7 -43.84 22.98 -4.84
C TYR A 7 -42.98 24.25 -4.86
N GLN A 8 -43.46 25.33 -4.25
CA GLN A 8 -42.73 26.60 -4.16
C GLN A 8 -41.56 26.53 -3.17
N GLU A 9 -41.72 25.85 -2.03
CA GLU A 9 -40.63 25.55 -1.08
C GLU A 9 -39.61 24.56 -1.65
N ALA A 10 -40.05 23.64 -2.52
CA ALA A 10 -39.17 22.69 -3.20
C ALA A 10 -38.33 23.34 -4.33
N VAL A 11 -38.80 24.44 -4.91
CA VAL A 11 -38.16 25.12 -6.06
C VAL A 11 -37.42 26.41 -5.62
N SER A 12 -37.69 26.96 -4.44
CA SER A 12 -36.99 28.13 -3.88
C SER A 12 -35.61 27.81 -3.29
N VAL A 13 -34.84 26.92 -3.93
CA VAL A 13 -33.48 26.58 -3.48
C VAL A 13 -32.59 27.81 -3.69
N ASP A 14 -31.88 28.23 -2.63
CA ASP A 14 -30.94 29.34 -2.70
C ASP A 14 -29.86 29.03 -3.75
N TRP A 15 -29.98 29.65 -4.93
CA TRP A 15 -29.06 29.44 -6.05
C TRP A 15 -27.60 29.68 -5.64
N LEU A 16 -27.35 30.57 -4.67
CA LEU A 16 -26.01 30.87 -4.19
C LEU A 16 -25.39 29.65 -3.49
N ARG A 17 -26.19 28.86 -2.76
CA ARG A 17 -25.76 27.59 -2.14
C ARG A 17 -25.42 26.53 -3.19
N LEU A 18 -26.16 26.52 -4.29
CA LEU A 18 -25.92 25.59 -5.41
C LEU A 18 -24.64 25.93 -6.17
N VAL A 19 -24.38 27.23 -6.40
CA VAL A 19 -23.23 27.67 -7.19
C VAL A 19 -21.94 27.76 -6.34
N ALA A 20 -22.04 28.08 -5.05
CA ALA A 20 -20.87 28.30 -4.19
C ALA A 20 -19.79 27.19 -4.22
N PRO A 21 -20.13 25.87 -4.25
CA PRO A 21 -19.13 24.81 -4.37
C PRO A 21 -18.31 24.82 -5.67
N TYR A 22 -18.83 25.44 -6.74
CA TYR A 22 -18.20 25.50 -8.06
C TYR A 22 -17.35 26.76 -8.27
N ILE A 23 -17.36 27.69 -7.32
CA ILE A 23 -16.62 28.94 -7.41
C ILE A 23 -15.17 28.72 -7.00
N SER A 24 -14.25 29.35 -7.74
CA SER A 24 -12.82 29.28 -7.41
C SER A 24 -12.54 29.92 -6.05
N PRO A 25 -11.70 29.30 -5.19
CA PRO A 25 -11.27 29.91 -3.94
C PRO A 25 -10.66 31.32 -4.08
N ARG A 26 -10.13 31.63 -5.27
CA ARG A 26 -9.56 32.94 -5.62
C ARG A 26 -10.59 34.07 -5.53
N ASP A 27 -11.85 33.77 -5.82
CA ASP A 27 -12.91 34.75 -5.89
C ASP A 27 -13.58 34.99 -4.54
N TYR A 28 -13.36 34.13 -3.55
CA TYR A 28 -14.03 34.21 -2.25
C TYR A 28 -13.79 35.56 -1.56
N ALA A 29 -12.57 36.10 -1.62
CA ALA A 29 -12.27 37.40 -1.00
C ALA A 29 -13.03 38.56 -1.66
N ALA A 30 -13.18 38.54 -2.99
CA ALA A 30 -13.97 39.54 -3.71
C ALA A 30 -15.47 39.37 -3.42
N LEU A 31 -15.95 38.12 -3.42
CA LEU A 31 -17.34 37.77 -3.14
C LEU A 31 -17.79 38.19 -1.73
N CYS A 32 -16.92 38.01 -0.73
CA CYS A 32 -17.16 38.48 0.63
C CYS A 32 -17.41 39.99 0.74
N ARG A 33 -17.02 40.79 -0.26
CA ARG A 33 -17.18 42.26 -0.27
C ARG A 33 -18.44 42.73 -1.00
N VAL A 34 -19.18 41.82 -1.65
CA VAL A 34 -20.37 42.16 -2.45
C VAL A 34 -21.51 42.64 -1.56
N ASN A 35 -21.94 41.81 -0.60
CA ASN A 35 -22.96 42.14 0.39
C ASN A 35 -22.91 41.14 1.56
N ARG A 36 -23.75 41.34 2.59
CA ARG A 36 -23.81 40.43 3.76
C ARG A 36 -24.16 38.99 3.39
N ARG A 37 -25.11 38.78 2.47
CA ARG A 37 -25.50 37.42 2.03
C ARG A 37 -24.34 36.65 1.38
N PHE A 38 -23.53 37.32 0.56
CA PHE A 38 -22.32 36.71 0.00
C PHE A 38 -21.25 36.52 1.07
N TRP A 39 -21.09 37.48 1.99
CA TRP A 39 -20.19 37.32 3.13
C TRP A 39 -20.55 36.07 3.95
N ASP A 40 -21.83 35.87 4.30
CA ASP A 40 -22.30 34.71 5.07
C ASP A 40 -22.03 33.38 4.34
N MET A 41 -22.02 33.38 3.00
CA MET A 41 -21.75 32.19 2.19
C MET A 41 -20.26 31.89 2.02
N PHE A 42 -19.44 32.92 1.74
CA PHE A 42 -18.06 32.76 1.31
C PHE A 42 -17.04 33.02 2.42
N ALA A 43 -17.37 33.80 3.45
CA ALA A 43 -16.46 34.04 4.57
C ALA A 43 -16.12 32.74 5.31
N PRO A 44 -17.05 31.81 5.59
CA PRO A 44 -16.70 30.52 6.18
C PRO A 44 -15.73 29.73 5.30
N ARG A 45 -15.89 29.78 3.97
CA ARG A 45 -15.02 29.08 3.01
C ARG A 45 -13.63 29.72 2.90
N LEU A 46 -13.56 31.05 2.99
CA LEU A 46 -12.32 31.82 2.92
C LEU A 46 -11.49 31.69 4.20
N TRP A 47 -12.14 31.79 5.36
CA TRP A 47 -11.47 31.82 6.68
C TRP A 47 -11.34 30.45 7.33
N ARG A 48 -11.93 29.39 6.75
CA ARG A 48 -11.83 28.00 7.23
C ARG A 48 -10.39 27.61 7.54
N ASP A 49 -9.51 27.77 6.56
CA ASP A 49 -8.09 27.50 6.68
C ASP A 49 -7.34 28.82 6.75
N VAL A 50 -6.79 29.07 7.94
CA VAL A 50 -6.09 30.32 8.26
C VAL A 50 -4.90 30.54 7.32
N ALA A 51 -4.27 29.46 6.85
CA ALA A 51 -3.08 29.51 6.02
C ALA A 51 -3.34 29.59 4.51
N GLN A 52 -4.52 29.17 4.03
CA GLN A 52 -4.89 29.30 2.62
C GLN A 52 -5.48 30.67 2.28
N SER A 53 -6.04 31.39 3.26
CA SER A 53 -6.68 32.71 3.06
C SER A 53 -5.80 33.81 2.45
N GLY A 54 -4.47 33.64 2.45
CA GLY A 54 -3.49 34.60 1.91
C GLY A 54 -2.74 34.19 0.66
N ARG A 55 -3.06 33.06 0.03
CA ARG A 55 -2.32 32.60 -1.14
C ARG A 55 -2.73 33.36 -2.41
N ASP A 56 -1.80 34.12 -2.97
CA ASP A 56 -1.86 34.56 -4.38
C ASP A 56 -1.33 33.42 -5.26
N PRO A 57 -2.14 32.84 -6.18
CA PRO A 57 -1.76 31.65 -6.93
C PRO A 57 -0.94 31.94 -8.19
N ARG A 58 -0.24 33.08 -8.26
CA ARG A 58 0.72 33.34 -9.34
C ARG A 58 1.95 32.44 -9.15
N PRO A 59 2.36 31.67 -10.18
CA PRO A 59 3.62 30.95 -10.17
C PRO A 59 4.74 31.96 -10.43
N VAL A 60 5.11 32.73 -9.41
CA VAL A 60 6.40 33.41 -9.38
C VAL A 60 7.31 32.54 -8.53
N ALA A 61 8.45 32.14 -9.09
CA ALA A 61 9.39 31.16 -8.55
C ALA A 61 9.98 31.52 -7.16
N ASP A 62 9.52 32.60 -6.52
CA ASP A 62 10.09 33.23 -5.33
C ASP A 62 9.09 33.35 -4.15
N VAL A 63 7.87 32.83 -4.28
CA VAL A 63 6.78 33.01 -3.27
C VAL A 63 6.79 31.95 -2.16
N THR A 64 7.65 30.92 -2.26
CA THR A 64 7.76 29.85 -1.26
C THR A 64 8.19 30.36 0.11
N VAL A 65 8.97 31.43 0.20
CA VAL A 65 9.50 32.00 1.46
C VAL A 65 8.48 32.86 2.22
N LEU A 66 7.39 33.29 1.56
CA LEU A 66 6.46 34.27 2.12
C LEU A 66 5.33 33.67 2.97
N GLY A 67 4.98 32.39 2.80
CA GLY A 67 3.76 31.79 3.36
C GLY A 67 3.67 31.84 4.89
N LEU A 68 4.63 31.21 5.59
CA LEU A 68 4.59 31.17 7.06
C LEU A 68 4.91 32.53 7.70
N ARG A 69 5.85 33.29 7.11
CA ARG A 69 6.18 34.63 7.61
C ARG A 69 4.99 35.58 7.52
N TRP A 70 4.26 35.56 6.41
CA TRP A 70 3.01 36.30 6.25
C TRP A 70 1.96 35.82 7.27
N LEU A 71 1.82 34.51 7.46
CA LEU A 71 0.88 33.95 8.45
C LEU A 71 1.17 34.47 9.86
N LEU A 72 2.42 34.36 10.30
CA LEU A 72 2.86 34.73 11.65
C LEU A 72 2.79 36.25 11.87
N ASN A 73 3.24 37.05 10.90
CA ASN A 73 3.35 38.50 11.07
C ASN A 73 2.05 39.25 10.70
N CYS A 74 1.37 38.81 9.65
CA CYS A 74 0.19 39.50 9.11
C CYS A 74 -1.11 38.91 9.64
N VAL A 75 -1.26 37.59 9.71
CA VAL A 75 -2.51 36.99 10.21
C VAL A 75 -2.51 36.96 11.73
N PHE A 76 -1.54 36.27 12.34
CA PHE A 76 -1.47 36.12 13.80
C PHE A 76 -1.23 37.44 14.51
N GLY A 77 -0.42 38.34 13.93
CA GLY A 77 -0.25 39.70 14.43
C GLY A 77 -1.53 40.54 14.45
N GLN A 78 -2.53 40.21 13.63
CA GLN A 78 -3.79 40.95 13.52
C GLN A 78 -5.00 40.21 14.13
N LEU A 79 -4.84 38.98 14.61
CA LEU A 79 -5.93 38.18 15.20
C LEU A 79 -6.65 38.92 16.33
N GLY A 80 -5.91 39.64 17.18
CA GLY A 80 -6.51 40.44 18.27
C GLY A 80 -7.41 41.59 17.78
N ARG A 81 -7.25 42.04 16.52
CA ARG A 81 -8.05 43.09 15.89
C ARG A 81 -9.20 42.55 15.05
N MET A 82 -9.24 41.24 14.80
CA MET A 82 -10.30 40.60 14.02
C MET A 82 -11.57 40.43 14.86
N ARG A 83 -12.72 40.59 14.19
CA ARG A 83 -14.04 40.38 14.82
C ARG A 83 -14.14 38.94 15.37
N PRO A 84 -14.75 38.74 16.54
CA PRO A 84 -14.99 37.40 17.09
C PRO A 84 -15.66 36.46 16.09
N ASP A 85 -16.65 36.95 15.35
CA ASP A 85 -17.38 36.19 14.33
C ASP A 85 -16.50 35.73 13.17
N THR A 86 -15.45 36.47 12.82
CA THR A 86 -14.50 36.04 11.78
C THR A 86 -13.52 35.02 12.34
N ARG A 87 -13.09 35.20 13.60
CA ARG A 87 -12.19 34.25 14.28
C ARG A 87 -12.83 32.89 14.51
N SER A 88 -14.15 32.84 14.70
CA SER A 88 -14.88 31.58 14.84
C SER A 88 -15.04 30.80 13.54
N LEU A 89 -14.77 31.39 12.38
CA LEU A 89 -14.79 30.68 11.10
C LEU A 89 -13.54 29.82 10.88
N ALA A 90 -12.44 30.12 11.57
CA ALA A 90 -11.20 29.35 11.48
C ALA A 90 -11.36 27.98 12.15
N ARG A 91 -11.17 26.93 11.36
CA ARG A 91 -11.30 25.52 11.80
C ARG A 91 -10.07 24.67 11.51
N VAL A 92 -9.29 25.04 10.49
CA VAL A 92 -8.14 24.30 9.98
C VAL A 92 -6.88 25.18 10.00
N PHE A 93 -5.76 24.56 10.34
CA PHE A 93 -4.43 25.12 10.18
C PHE A 93 -3.59 24.19 9.30
N ASP A 94 -3.47 24.50 7.99
CA ASP A 94 -2.67 23.70 7.04
C ASP A 94 -1.46 24.47 6.50
N VAL A 95 -0.27 24.01 6.89
CA VAL A 95 1.00 24.61 6.47
C VAL A 95 1.88 23.65 5.68
N ARG A 96 1.36 22.49 5.24
CA ARG A 96 2.14 21.48 4.48
C ARG A 96 2.73 22.05 3.19
N LEU A 97 1.99 22.94 2.54
CA LEU A 97 2.38 23.61 1.29
C LEU A 97 3.05 24.99 1.52
N ALA A 98 3.29 25.41 2.77
CA ALA A 98 4.03 26.64 3.06
C ALA A 98 5.53 26.36 2.90
N GLY A 99 6.11 26.80 1.77
CA GLY A 99 7.50 26.51 1.42
C GLY A 99 8.55 27.05 2.40
N GLY A 100 9.74 26.44 2.34
CA GLY A 100 10.97 26.89 3.01
C GLY A 100 11.55 25.89 4.00
N LEU A 101 12.60 25.16 3.58
CA LEU A 101 13.54 24.40 4.44
C LEU A 101 14.48 25.31 5.24
N TYR A 102 14.46 26.62 4.99
CA TYR A 102 15.32 27.58 5.65
C TYR A 102 14.62 28.19 6.87
N SER A 103 14.90 27.62 8.03
CA SER A 103 14.80 28.31 9.33
C SER A 103 15.76 29.49 9.34
N PHE A 104 15.35 30.63 8.78
CA PHE A 104 16.08 31.87 9.02
C PHE A 104 15.79 32.36 10.43
N ASN A 105 16.84 32.79 11.13
CA ASN A 105 16.81 33.61 12.35
C ASN A 105 15.58 34.54 12.39
N MET A 106 14.51 34.09 13.06
CA MET A 106 13.33 34.89 13.32
C MET A 106 13.36 35.28 14.79
N GLY A 107 13.36 36.58 15.09
CA GLY A 107 13.25 37.09 16.45
C GLY A 107 11.94 36.74 17.18
N ARG A 108 11.02 35.98 16.55
CA ARG A 108 9.76 35.51 17.13
C ARG A 108 9.61 34.00 16.92
N ASN A 109 9.52 33.25 18.02
CA ASN A 109 9.32 31.80 17.99
C ASN A 109 7.93 31.47 17.36
N PRO A 110 7.87 30.64 16.30
CA PRO A 110 6.62 30.28 15.63
C PRO A 110 5.65 29.54 16.57
N ASN A 111 6.15 28.67 17.45
CA ASN A 111 5.32 27.95 18.44
C ASN A 111 4.67 28.91 19.43
N ASN A 112 5.36 29.96 19.87
CA ASN A 112 4.77 30.99 20.75
C ASN A 112 3.66 31.76 20.04
N SER A 113 3.87 32.13 18.78
CA SER A 113 2.87 32.85 18.00
C SER A 113 1.64 31.97 17.74
N LEU A 114 1.85 30.69 17.43
CA LEU A 114 0.77 29.72 17.24
C LEU A 114 0.04 29.42 18.54
N ARG A 115 0.73 29.32 19.68
CA ARG A 115 0.13 29.17 21.01
C ARG A 115 -0.86 30.31 21.30
N GLU A 116 -0.48 31.56 21.01
CA GLU A 116 -1.38 32.70 21.17
C GLU A 116 -2.53 32.69 20.13
N ALA A 117 -2.25 32.27 18.89
CA ALA A 117 -3.29 32.11 17.87
C ALA A 117 -4.35 31.07 18.27
N VAL A 118 -3.94 29.91 18.77
CA VAL A 118 -4.82 28.83 19.23
C VAL A 118 -5.74 29.33 20.35
N LYS A 119 -5.24 30.15 21.28
CA LYS A 119 -6.09 30.77 22.32
C LYS A 119 -7.19 31.64 21.72
N THR A 120 -6.85 32.43 20.70
CA THR A 120 -7.75 33.43 20.10
C THR A 120 -8.72 32.89 19.04
N LEU A 121 -8.50 31.68 18.51
CA LEU A 121 -9.32 31.04 17.46
C LEU A 121 -10.23 29.93 18.04
N PRO A 122 -11.52 30.20 18.34
CA PRO A 122 -12.36 29.32 19.14
C PRO A 122 -12.69 27.96 18.54
N ASN A 123 -12.70 27.83 17.21
CA ASN A 123 -13.14 26.60 16.53
C ASN A 123 -12.01 25.86 15.82
N LEU A 124 -10.75 26.26 16.07
CA LEU A 124 -9.59 25.63 15.47
C LEU A 124 -9.38 24.23 16.06
N SER A 125 -9.54 23.20 15.22
CA SER A 125 -9.60 21.79 15.64
C SER A 125 -8.78 20.84 14.77
N CYS A 126 -8.37 21.25 13.57
CA CYS A 126 -7.58 20.44 12.65
C CYS A 126 -6.19 21.08 12.40
N PHE A 127 -5.12 20.31 12.59
CA PHE A 127 -3.74 20.77 12.40
C PHE A 127 -3.03 19.84 11.41
N LEU A 128 -2.53 20.43 10.32
CA LEU A 128 -1.81 19.75 9.24
C LEU A 128 -0.43 20.42 9.09
N ILE A 129 0.59 19.81 9.68
CA ILE A 129 1.93 20.38 9.82
C ILE A 129 3.03 19.47 9.28
N ASP A 130 2.72 18.59 8.33
CA ASP A 130 3.67 17.60 7.78
C ASP A 130 4.97 18.25 7.26
N GLY A 131 6.10 17.56 7.49
CA GLY A 131 7.45 17.96 7.06
C GLY A 131 8.03 19.19 7.76
N ARG A 132 7.34 19.75 8.76
CA ARG A 132 7.77 20.97 9.44
C ARG A 132 8.81 20.68 10.52
N GLN A 133 9.94 21.40 10.46
CA GLN A 133 11.04 21.26 11.42
C GLN A 133 10.97 22.27 12.56
N ASP A 134 10.11 23.28 12.44
CA ASP A 134 10.01 24.44 13.32
C ASP A 134 8.76 24.41 14.23
N LEU A 135 7.82 23.50 13.98
CA LEU A 135 6.56 23.40 14.70
C LEU A 135 6.52 22.16 15.58
N ASN A 136 6.34 22.38 16.88
CA ASN A 136 6.21 21.34 17.89
C ASN A 136 4.80 21.39 18.50
N PRO A 137 3.90 20.43 18.18
CA PRO A 137 2.55 20.37 18.75
C PRO A 137 2.51 20.47 20.26
N ALA A 138 3.48 19.88 20.96
CA ALA A 138 3.55 19.93 22.40
C ALA A 138 3.79 21.36 22.94
N GLU A 139 4.35 22.27 22.14
CA GLU A 139 4.61 23.65 22.53
C GLU A 139 3.46 24.62 22.23
N PHE A 140 2.43 24.24 21.48
CA PHE A 140 1.33 25.16 21.16
C PHE A 140 -0.06 24.57 21.43
N MET A 141 -0.20 23.26 21.58
CA MET A 141 -1.48 22.58 21.84
C MET A 141 -1.85 22.49 23.33
N HIS A 142 -1.40 23.43 24.16
CA HIS A 142 -1.91 23.57 25.53
C HIS A 142 -3.22 24.35 25.51
N THR A 143 -4.27 23.72 25.02
CA THR A 143 -5.59 24.32 24.88
C THR A 143 -6.62 23.49 25.64
N GLU A 144 -7.64 24.13 26.18
CA GLU A 144 -8.81 23.45 26.77
C GLU A 144 -9.74 22.88 25.68
N ARG A 145 -9.46 23.16 24.41
CA ARG A 145 -10.31 22.79 23.28
C ARG A 145 -9.90 21.45 22.68
N HIS A 146 -10.87 20.68 22.25
CA HIS A 146 -10.62 19.40 21.60
C HIS A 146 -10.04 19.58 20.19
N VAL A 147 -8.93 18.90 19.94
CA VAL A 147 -8.32 18.71 18.63
C VAL A 147 -8.96 17.46 18.04
N LEU A 148 -9.48 17.57 16.82
CA LEU A 148 -10.11 16.45 16.10
C LEU A 148 -9.13 15.75 15.16
N LEU A 149 -8.17 16.49 14.60
CA LEU A 149 -7.23 15.98 13.62
C LEU A 149 -5.83 16.58 13.83
N LEU A 150 -4.83 15.71 13.87
CA LEU A 150 -3.41 16.08 13.87
C LEU A 150 -2.67 15.24 12.82
N SER A 151 -2.09 15.92 11.84
CA SER A 151 -1.10 15.35 10.91
C SER A 151 0.22 16.06 11.08
N MET A 152 1.26 15.28 11.36
CA MET A 152 2.64 15.75 11.49
C MET A 152 3.61 14.75 10.85
N ALA A 153 3.22 14.18 9.71
CA ALA A 153 4.02 13.21 8.98
C ALA A 153 5.38 13.80 8.60
N ASP A 154 6.44 13.00 8.72
CA ASP A 154 7.82 13.35 8.36
C ASP A 154 8.38 14.60 9.09
N CYS A 155 7.81 14.95 10.26
CA CYS A 155 8.37 15.98 11.14
C CYS A 155 9.53 15.41 11.98
N PRO A 156 10.70 16.08 12.04
CA PRO A 156 11.88 15.58 12.77
C PRO A 156 11.80 15.77 14.29
N ILE A 157 10.74 16.39 14.82
CA ILE A 157 10.59 16.68 16.25
C ILE A 157 9.86 15.50 16.93
N PRO A 158 10.45 14.86 17.95
CA PRO A 158 9.78 13.80 18.69
C PRO A 158 8.71 14.40 19.61
N LEU A 159 7.56 13.72 19.72
CA LEU A 159 6.52 14.11 20.67
C LEU A 159 6.92 13.68 22.10
N PRO A 160 6.87 14.59 23.09
CA PRO A 160 7.07 14.24 24.49
C PRO A 160 6.05 13.19 24.96
N THR A 161 6.46 12.29 25.86
CA THR A 161 5.57 11.24 26.39
C THR A 161 4.35 11.79 27.14
N LYS A 162 4.42 13.01 27.66
CA LYS A 162 3.28 13.69 28.33
C LYS A 162 2.27 14.27 27.35
N PHE A 163 2.61 14.38 26.07
CA PHE A 163 1.76 15.00 25.04
C PHE A 163 0.42 14.28 24.93
N VAL A 164 0.44 12.94 24.94
CA VAL A 164 -0.76 12.08 24.85
C VAL A 164 -1.74 12.28 26.00
N SER A 165 -1.29 12.82 27.13
CA SER A 165 -2.13 13.08 28.31
C SER A 165 -2.81 14.45 28.25
N TYR A 166 -2.62 15.23 27.19
CA TYR A 166 -3.25 16.54 27.07
C TYR A 166 -4.75 16.37 26.82
N GLU A 167 -5.56 17.10 27.58
CA GLU A 167 -7.03 17.00 27.52
C GLU A 167 -7.60 17.37 26.14
N CYS A 168 -6.88 18.23 25.39
CA CYS A 168 -7.21 18.57 24.02
C CYS A 168 -7.22 17.35 23.08
N LEU A 169 -6.49 16.29 23.38
CA LEU A 169 -6.40 15.09 22.53
C LEU A 169 -7.51 14.06 22.80
N ARG A 170 -8.37 14.26 23.81
CA ARG A 170 -9.47 13.33 24.10
C ARG A 170 -10.44 13.17 22.92
N GLY A 171 -10.67 14.25 22.17
CA GLY A 171 -11.52 14.26 20.98
C GLY A 171 -10.79 13.91 19.67
N LEU A 172 -9.53 13.47 19.72
CA LEU A 172 -8.72 13.23 18.53
C LEU A 172 -9.23 12.01 17.76
N VAL A 173 -9.64 12.23 16.51
CA VAL A 173 -10.18 11.19 15.61
C VAL A 173 -9.12 10.69 14.63
N TYR A 174 -8.24 11.58 14.16
CA TYR A 174 -7.20 11.27 13.19
C TYR A 174 -5.82 11.67 13.74
N LEU A 175 -4.90 10.72 13.72
CA LEU A 175 -3.51 10.94 14.07
C LEU A 175 -2.58 10.38 13.00
N ASP A 176 -1.77 11.26 12.42
CA ASP A 176 -0.64 10.87 11.56
C ASP A 176 0.67 11.38 12.16
N ILE A 177 1.48 10.42 12.60
CA ILE A 177 2.83 10.64 13.14
C ILE A 177 3.86 9.86 12.32
N SER A 178 3.52 9.48 11.09
CA SER A 178 4.40 8.72 10.19
C SER A 178 5.76 9.39 10.05
N GLY A 179 6.86 8.62 10.03
CA GLY A 179 8.22 9.14 9.84
C GLY A 179 8.76 10.04 10.96
N THR A 180 8.00 10.29 12.02
CA THR A 180 8.48 11.06 13.18
C THR A 180 9.39 10.23 14.08
N PRO A 181 10.39 10.82 14.77
CA PRO A 181 11.20 10.09 15.73
C PRO A 181 10.42 9.76 17.02
N GLY A 182 10.91 8.76 17.76
CA GLY A 182 10.35 8.36 19.05
C GLY A 182 9.33 7.21 18.99
N SER A 183 9.01 6.65 20.16
CA SER A 183 8.17 5.45 20.29
C SER A 183 6.67 5.75 20.22
N VAL A 184 5.89 4.80 19.69
CA VAL A 184 4.41 4.81 19.73
C VAL A 184 3.84 4.42 21.11
N ARG A 185 4.67 3.89 22.02
CA ARG A 185 4.26 3.41 23.35
C ARG A 185 3.41 4.38 24.18
N PRO A 186 3.64 5.70 24.19
CA PRO A 186 2.81 6.63 24.95
C PRO A 186 1.33 6.57 24.55
N PHE A 187 1.03 6.31 23.28
CA PHE A 187 -0.35 6.19 22.76
C PHE A 187 -1.03 4.86 23.14
N LEU A 188 -0.30 3.91 23.72
CA LEU A 188 -0.83 2.62 24.17
C LEU A 188 -1.50 2.67 25.54
N GLN A 189 -1.42 3.81 26.23
CA GLN A 189 -2.06 3.96 27.52
C GLN A 189 -3.59 4.03 27.35
N ARG A 190 -4.30 3.25 28.17
CA ARG A 190 -5.77 3.20 28.16
C ARG A 190 -6.37 4.60 28.31
N ASP A 191 -7.44 4.80 27.56
CA ASP A 191 -8.32 5.98 27.63
C ASP A 191 -7.72 7.34 27.25
N LEU A 192 -6.45 7.45 26.85
CA LEU A 192 -5.87 8.75 26.49
C LEU A 192 -6.43 9.35 25.19
N VAL A 193 -6.70 8.50 24.20
CA VAL A 193 -7.25 8.89 22.89
C VAL A 193 -8.49 8.04 22.56
N PRO A 194 -9.62 8.26 23.26
CA PRO A 194 -10.83 7.44 23.15
C PRO A 194 -11.55 7.60 21.80
N GLU A 195 -11.44 8.76 21.17
CA GLU A 195 -12.10 9.03 19.89
C GLU A 195 -11.28 8.69 18.66
N LEU A 196 -10.08 8.12 18.83
CA LEU A 196 -9.21 7.80 17.69
C LEU A 196 -9.85 6.72 16.80
N ARG A 197 -9.89 7.00 15.48
CA ARG A 197 -10.45 6.12 14.44
C ARG A 197 -9.48 5.87 13.27
N VAL A 198 -8.59 6.82 13.01
CA VAL A 198 -7.55 6.72 11.97
C VAL A 198 -6.18 6.91 12.61
N LEU A 199 -5.31 5.92 12.44
CA LEU A 199 -3.95 5.94 12.96
C LEU A 199 -2.95 5.65 11.84
N LYS A 200 -2.05 6.59 11.59
CA LYS A 200 -0.95 6.43 10.63
C LYS A 200 0.39 6.51 11.35
N ILE A 201 1.11 5.40 11.33
CA ILE A 201 2.36 5.16 12.06
C ILE A 201 3.38 4.48 11.15
N ARG A 202 3.42 4.90 9.88
CA ARG A 202 4.42 4.43 8.92
C ARG A 202 5.82 4.81 9.41
N HIS A 203 6.79 3.91 9.25
CA HIS A 203 8.19 4.16 9.61
C HIS A 203 8.40 4.55 11.09
N LYS A 204 7.71 3.85 12.00
CA LYS A 204 7.82 4.03 13.47
C LYS A 204 8.53 2.88 14.18
N GLU A 205 9.15 2.00 13.39
CA GLU A 205 9.85 0.79 13.86
C GLU A 205 8.99 -0.14 14.72
N VAL A 206 7.69 -0.19 14.45
CA VAL A 206 6.76 -1.06 15.18
C VAL A 206 7.08 -2.52 14.88
N ASP A 207 7.34 -3.31 15.93
CA ASP A 207 7.53 -4.75 15.88
C ASP A 207 6.24 -5.49 16.30
N ASP A 208 6.24 -6.83 16.21
CA ASP A 208 5.06 -7.65 16.51
C ASP A 208 4.56 -7.47 17.95
N ALA A 209 5.46 -7.25 18.92
CA ALA A 209 5.10 -7.06 20.32
C ALA A 209 4.46 -5.68 20.58
N ALA A 210 5.03 -4.61 20.00
CA ALA A 210 4.43 -3.29 20.05
C ALA A 210 3.08 -3.28 19.31
N PHE A 211 2.96 -4.03 18.22
CA PHE A 211 1.71 -4.19 17.49
C PHE A 211 0.66 -4.98 18.29
N GLU A 212 1.05 -6.04 19.00
CA GLU A 212 0.14 -6.73 19.91
C GLU A 212 -0.46 -5.77 20.95
N ALA A 213 0.38 -4.89 21.53
CA ALA A 213 -0.09 -3.88 22.47
C ALA A 213 -1.03 -2.85 21.80
N LEU A 214 -0.75 -2.43 20.55
CA LEU A 214 -1.65 -1.56 19.77
C LEU A 214 -3.02 -2.20 19.56
N THR A 215 -3.05 -3.46 19.09
CA THR A 215 -4.30 -4.18 18.85
C THR A 215 -5.10 -4.42 20.12
N THR A 216 -4.43 -4.60 21.26
CA THR A 216 -5.09 -4.71 22.58
C THR A 216 -5.72 -3.40 23.03
N GLN A 217 -5.09 -2.27 22.70
CA GLN A 217 -5.54 -0.95 23.12
C GLN A 217 -6.71 -0.44 22.29
N PHE A 218 -6.67 -0.67 20.98
CA PHE A 218 -7.64 -0.09 20.06
C PHE A 218 -8.72 -1.07 19.63
N GLU A 219 -8.45 -2.38 19.63
CA GLU A 219 -9.40 -3.41 19.19
C GLU A 219 -10.07 -3.01 17.86
N THR A 220 -11.41 -2.98 17.81
CA THR A 220 -12.21 -2.60 16.65
C THR A 220 -12.50 -1.10 16.54
N ARG A 221 -11.87 -0.26 17.38
CA ARG A 221 -12.11 1.19 17.38
C ARG A 221 -11.50 1.92 16.19
N LEU A 222 -10.48 1.34 15.53
CA LEU A 222 -9.91 1.93 14.32
C LEU A 222 -10.61 1.40 13.08
N TRP A 223 -10.91 2.28 12.13
CA TRP A 223 -11.36 1.89 10.79
C TRP A 223 -10.25 2.02 9.74
N SER A 224 -9.23 2.87 9.97
CA SER A 224 -8.03 2.96 9.13
C SER A 224 -6.75 2.83 9.96
N LEU A 225 -5.82 2.03 9.46
CA LEU A 225 -4.51 1.81 10.06
C LEU A 225 -3.41 1.71 9.00
N ASP A 226 -2.44 2.62 9.08
CA ASP A 226 -1.22 2.59 8.25
C ASP A 226 0.00 2.15 9.08
N LEU A 227 0.52 0.97 8.74
CA LEU A 227 1.69 0.33 9.34
C LEU A 227 2.83 0.18 8.34
N GLY A 228 2.85 0.95 7.25
CA GLY A 228 3.88 0.84 6.23
C GLY A 228 5.31 1.00 6.79
N SER A 229 6.28 0.32 6.17
CA SER A 229 7.71 0.48 6.45
C SER A 229 8.08 0.27 7.94
N ASN A 230 7.50 -0.77 8.57
CA ASN A 230 7.77 -1.16 9.95
C ASN A 230 8.48 -2.53 9.99
N LYS A 231 8.55 -3.17 11.18
CA LYS A 231 9.28 -4.43 11.42
C LYS A 231 8.31 -5.60 11.65
N LEU A 232 7.11 -5.54 11.06
CA LEU A 232 6.07 -6.55 11.26
C LEU A 232 6.36 -7.84 10.49
N THR A 233 5.99 -8.98 11.09
CA THR A 233 6.05 -10.31 10.47
C THR A 233 4.67 -10.95 10.39
N ASP A 234 4.58 -12.18 9.86
CA ASP A 234 3.33 -12.94 9.80
C ASP A 234 2.67 -13.14 11.18
N HIS A 235 3.44 -13.11 12.27
CA HIS A 235 2.90 -13.24 13.62
C HIS A 235 1.99 -12.06 14.02
N ALA A 236 2.30 -10.84 13.56
CA ALA A 236 1.47 -9.67 13.79
C ALA A 236 0.02 -9.86 13.29
N LEU A 237 -0.16 -10.62 12.20
CA LEU A 237 -1.46 -10.81 11.57
C LEU A 237 -2.43 -11.62 12.43
N GLU A 238 -1.94 -12.44 13.36
CA GLU A 238 -2.77 -13.19 14.29
C GLU A 238 -3.51 -12.25 15.24
N PHE A 239 -2.81 -11.24 15.76
CA PHE A 239 -3.39 -10.21 16.62
C PHE A 239 -4.35 -9.31 15.85
N LEU A 240 -4.00 -8.95 14.62
CA LEU A 240 -4.86 -8.13 13.75
C LEU A 240 -6.20 -8.84 13.51
N GLY A 241 -6.14 -10.10 13.07
CA GLY A 241 -7.33 -10.90 12.77
C GLY A 241 -8.21 -11.18 13.98
N ALA A 242 -7.61 -11.31 15.17
CA ALA A 242 -8.34 -11.61 16.40
C ALA A 242 -8.97 -10.40 17.08
N ARG A 243 -8.38 -9.20 16.95
CA ARG A 243 -8.76 -8.02 17.77
C ARG A 243 -9.22 -6.80 16.98
N CYS A 244 -8.77 -6.63 15.74
CA CYS A 244 -9.02 -5.38 14.98
C CYS A 244 -10.05 -5.52 13.87
N LEU A 245 -10.42 -6.75 13.50
CA LEU A 245 -11.47 -7.03 12.54
C LEU A 245 -12.80 -7.28 13.25
N TYR A 246 -13.90 -6.89 12.61
CA TYR A 246 -15.22 -7.16 13.14
C TYR A 246 -15.53 -8.66 13.10
N PRO A 247 -16.14 -9.24 14.15
CA PRO A 247 -16.40 -10.67 14.20
C PRO A 247 -17.57 -11.11 13.28
N THR A 248 -18.39 -10.22 12.75
CA THR A 248 -19.47 -10.63 11.83
C THR A 248 -18.89 -11.10 10.50
N ASP A 249 -19.50 -12.12 9.90
CA ASP A 249 -19.13 -12.59 8.56
C ASP A 249 -20.00 -11.92 7.50
N LEU A 250 -19.39 -11.21 6.54
CA LEU A 250 -20.10 -10.62 5.40
C LEU A 250 -20.20 -11.58 4.21
N ARG A 251 -19.56 -12.75 4.30
CA ARG A 251 -19.54 -13.76 3.25
C ARG A 251 -20.84 -14.55 3.31
N SER A 252 -21.44 -14.80 2.15
CA SER A 252 -22.75 -15.45 2.05
C SER A 252 -22.85 -16.29 0.79
N ASP A 253 -23.63 -17.36 0.86
CA ASP A 253 -23.92 -18.25 -0.27
C ASP A 253 -25.02 -17.70 -1.19
N VAL A 254 -25.64 -16.56 -0.84
CA VAL A 254 -26.69 -15.89 -1.64
C VAL A 254 -26.22 -15.60 -3.07
N HIS A 255 -24.91 -15.39 -3.25
CA HIS A 255 -24.30 -15.03 -4.53
C HIS A 255 -23.63 -16.22 -5.22
N PHE A 256 -23.98 -17.46 -4.83
CA PHE A 256 -23.31 -18.68 -5.31
C PHE A 256 -23.19 -18.74 -6.84
N ASP A 257 -24.26 -18.45 -7.57
CA ASP A 257 -24.27 -18.55 -9.03
C ASP A 257 -23.24 -17.62 -9.70
N VAL A 258 -22.99 -16.45 -9.10
CA VAL A 258 -22.06 -15.44 -9.61
C VAL A 258 -20.64 -15.62 -9.06
N GLU A 259 -20.53 -15.83 -7.74
CA GLU A 259 -19.28 -15.69 -7.00
C GLU A 259 -18.69 -17.02 -6.51
N GLY A 260 -19.48 -18.09 -6.56
CA GLY A 260 -19.21 -19.35 -5.87
C GLY A 260 -19.57 -19.26 -4.38
N LYS A 261 -19.30 -20.33 -3.63
CA LYS A 261 -19.52 -20.40 -2.17
C LYS A 261 -18.27 -20.86 -1.45
N LEU A 262 -18.20 -20.63 -0.14
CA LEU A 262 -17.07 -21.09 0.67
C LEU A 262 -17.38 -22.40 1.37
N GLU A 263 -16.48 -23.35 1.23
CA GLU A 263 -16.42 -24.53 2.08
C GLU A 263 -15.27 -24.41 3.08
N PHE A 264 -15.60 -24.63 4.34
CA PHE A 264 -14.65 -24.58 5.45
C PHE A 264 -14.25 -26.01 5.83
N GLY A 265 -12.97 -26.32 5.66
CA GLY A 265 -12.36 -27.58 6.04
C GLY A 265 -11.84 -27.59 7.47
N ARG A 266 -11.10 -28.66 7.81
CA ARG A 266 -10.48 -28.80 9.13
C ARG A 266 -9.43 -27.70 9.36
N VAL A 267 -9.37 -27.23 10.60
CA VAL A 267 -8.33 -26.30 11.05
C VAL A 267 -7.01 -27.05 11.18
N THR A 268 -5.98 -26.58 10.47
CA THR A 268 -4.61 -27.06 10.63
C THR A 268 -3.80 -26.02 11.44
N PRO A 269 -2.84 -26.45 12.26
CA PRO A 269 -1.99 -25.53 13.04
C PRO A 269 -1.19 -24.57 12.14
N ASP A 270 -0.74 -25.06 10.99
CA ASP A 270 0.21 -24.34 10.12
C ASP A 270 -0.50 -23.40 9.12
N TYR A 271 -1.75 -23.71 8.74
CA TYR A 271 -2.47 -22.97 7.68
C TYR A 271 -3.84 -22.44 8.09
N GLY A 272 -4.26 -22.67 9.34
CA GLY A 272 -5.57 -22.28 9.85
C GLY A 272 -6.70 -23.16 9.31
N GLY A 273 -7.94 -22.67 9.42
CA GLY A 273 -9.11 -23.27 8.77
C GLY A 273 -8.91 -23.28 7.26
N TRP A 274 -8.81 -24.46 6.67
CA TRP A 274 -8.75 -24.56 5.22
C TRP A 274 -10.05 -24.02 4.63
N ILE A 275 -9.95 -23.15 3.62
CA ILE A 275 -11.09 -22.55 2.94
C ILE A 275 -10.96 -22.82 1.46
N ARG A 276 -12.07 -23.26 0.85
CA ARG A 276 -12.17 -23.55 -0.56
C ARG A 276 -13.30 -22.74 -1.17
N VAL A 277 -13.08 -22.23 -2.38
CA VAL A 277 -14.19 -21.73 -3.20
C VAL A 277 -14.75 -22.91 -3.99
N VAL A 278 -16.01 -23.21 -3.77
CA VAL A 278 -16.79 -24.13 -4.62
C VAL A 278 -17.38 -23.30 -5.74
N GLU A 279 -17.01 -23.64 -6.97
CA GLU A 279 -17.48 -22.92 -8.15
C GLU A 279 -18.91 -23.32 -8.52
N SER A 280 -19.69 -22.36 -8.98
CA SER A 280 -20.87 -22.57 -9.79
C SER A 280 -20.46 -22.84 -11.26
N PRO A 281 -21.42 -23.15 -12.15
CA PRO A 281 -21.15 -23.24 -13.59
C PRO A 281 -20.56 -21.97 -14.22
N TRP A 282 -20.68 -20.80 -13.57
CA TRP A 282 -20.22 -19.51 -14.11
C TRP A 282 -19.12 -18.84 -13.27
N SER A 283 -19.04 -19.12 -11.97
CA SER A 283 -18.15 -18.37 -11.06
C SER A 283 -16.67 -18.60 -11.33
N GLY A 284 -16.30 -19.80 -11.81
CA GLY A 284 -14.91 -20.13 -12.13
C GLY A 284 -14.41 -19.48 -13.43
N SER A 285 -15.31 -19.15 -14.37
CA SER A 285 -14.96 -18.48 -15.63
C SER A 285 -15.18 -16.97 -15.60
N PHE A 286 -15.86 -16.47 -14.57
CA PHE A 286 -16.24 -15.05 -14.41
C PHE A 286 -17.17 -14.53 -15.52
N ASP A 287 -18.03 -15.39 -16.09
CA ASP A 287 -18.87 -15.05 -17.25
C ASP A 287 -20.37 -14.94 -16.93
N HIS A 288 -20.76 -14.93 -15.66
CA HIS A 288 -22.17 -14.81 -15.29
C HIS A 288 -22.78 -13.51 -15.85
N PRO A 289 -24.00 -13.51 -16.43
CA PRO A 289 -24.62 -12.31 -17.01
C PRO A 289 -24.87 -11.21 -15.97
N GLU A 290 -25.10 -11.60 -14.72
CA GLU A 290 -25.38 -10.67 -13.61
C GLU A 290 -24.13 -10.25 -12.80
N ARG A 291 -22.92 -10.61 -13.24
CA ARG A 291 -21.68 -10.35 -12.49
C ARG A 291 -21.38 -8.87 -12.23
N HIS A 292 -22.00 -7.98 -13.01
CA HIS A 292 -21.87 -6.54 -12.88
C HIS A 292 -23.05 -5.89 -12.17
N LEU A 293 -24.00 -6.65 -11.63
CA LEU A 293 -25.12 -6.07 -10.88
C LEU A 293 -24.70 -5.68 -9.45
N VAL A 294 -25.27 -4.58 -8.97
CA VAL A 294 -25.14 -4.13 -7.58
C VAL A 294 -25.93 -5.06 -6.66
N ASP A 295 -25.45 -5.28 -5.44
CA ASP A 295 -26.19 -6.09 -4.47
C ASP A 295 -27.55 -5.43 -4.16
N ALA A 296 -28.61 -6.25 -4.07
CA ALA A 296 -29.92 -5.74 -3.75
C ALA A 296 -29.93 -5.13 -2.32
N PRO A 297 -30.58 -3.97 -2.12
CA PRO A 297 -30.71 -3.40 -0.79
C PRO A 297 -31.47 -4.37 0.12
N SER A 298 -30.91 -4.61 1.30
CA SER A 298 -31.56 -5.40 2.34
C SER A 298 -32.66 -4.56 3.00
N TYR A 299 -33.92 -4.91 2.77
CA TYR A 299 -35.02 -4.29 3.51
C TYR A 299 -35.31 -5.10 4.77
N ASP A 300 -34.82 -4.66 5.93
CA ASP A 300 -35.33 -5.15 7.21
C ASP A 300 -36.39 -4.16 7.71
N PRO A 301 -37.67 -4.56 7.88
CA PRO A 301 -38.71 -3.68 8.40
C PRO A 301 -38.46 -3.19 9.84
N HIS A 302 -37.46 -3.74 10.54
CA HIS A 302 -37.01 -3.28 11.85
C HIS A 302 -35.80 -2.33 11.82
N ASP A 303 -35.18 -2.09 10.66
CA ASP A 303 -34.07 -1.13 10.48
C ASP A 303 -34.59 0.30 10.70
N THR A 304 -34.68 0.71 11.96
CA THR A 304 -35.09 2.06 12.36
C THR A 304 -33.89 2.93 12.73
N LEU A 305 -32.67 2.37 12.71
CA LEU A 305 -31.44 3.06 13.09
C LEU A 305 -30.38 2.99 11.97
N PRO A 306 -29.74 4.13 11.60
CA PRO A 306 -28.65 4.19 10.60
C PRO A 306 -27.42 3.29 10.90
N GLN A 307 -27.41 2.64 12.06
CA GLN A 307 -26.34 1.76 12.52
C GLN A 307 -26.54 0.30 12.05
N GLU A 308 -27.72 -0.15 11.65
CA GLU A 308 -27.95 -1.56 11.27
C GLU A 308 -27.50 -1.87 9.83
N ASP A 309 -27.51 -0.88 8.92
CA ASP A 309 -26.96 -0.98 7.56
C ASP A 309 -25.46 -1.35 7.54
N GLN A 310 -24.72 -1.01 8.59
CA GLN A 310 -23.28 -1.26 8.71
C GLN A 310 -22.92 -2.71 9.10
N LEU A 311 -23.91 -3.58 9.36
CA LEU A 311 -23.69 -5.02 9.59
C LEU A 311 -23.76 -5.85 8.31
N LYS A 312 -24.08 -5.21 7.19
CA LYS A 312 -24.40 -5.86 5.93
C LYS A 312 -23.31 -5.60 4.91
N ARG A 313 -23.19 -6.53 3.97
CA ARG A 313 -22.33 -6.37 2.80
C ARG A 313 -22.76 -5.10 2.04
N LEU A 314 -21.79 -4.26 1.68
CA LEU A 314 -22.08 -2.99 0.99
C LEU A 314 -22.58 -3.28 -0.42
N ASP A 315 -23.26 -2.32 -1.03
CA ASP A 315 -23.88 -2.49 -2.35
C ASP A 315 -22.87 -2.66 -3.50
N GLY A 316 -21.64 -2.16 -3.33
CA GLY A 316 -20.63 -2.16 -4.39
C GLY A 316 -20.65 -0.90 -5.28
N ARG A 317 -21.55 0.06 -5.03
CA ARG A 317 -21.70 1.30 -5.82
C ARG A 317 -21.31 2.57 -5.08
N GLY A 318 -21.58 2.66 -3.78
CA GLY A 318 -21.28 3.87 -2.98
C GLY A 318 -19.79 4.25 -3.00
N PRO A 319 -19.44 5.53 -2.76
CA PRO A 319 -18.04 5.95 -2.61
C PRO A 319 -17.40 5.24 -1.41
N ILE A 320 -16.07 5.14 -1.41
CA ILE A 320 -15.31 4.63 -0.27
C ILE A 320 -15.02 5.81 0.65
N GLN A 321 -15.12 5.59 1.96
CA GLN A 321 -14.71 6.58 2.95
C GLN A 321 -13.19 6.77 2.90
N SER A 322 -12.73 7.91 2.39
CA SER A 322 -11.29 8.16 2.25
C SER A 322 -10.63 8.42 3.60
N ASP A 323 -9.44 7.83 3.80
CA ASP A 323 -8.59 8.02 4.97
C ASP A 323 -7.50 9.08 4.78
N SER A 324 -7.58 9.88 3.71
CA SER A 324 -6.68 11.01 3.52
C SER A 324 -6.92 12.09 4.59
N ALA A 325 -5.86 12.77 5.02
CA ALA A 325 -5.99 13.82 6.04
C ALA A 325 -6.96 14.93 5.61
N ASP A 326 -6.98 15.23 4.30
CA ASP A 326 -7.86 16.23 3.70
C ASP A 326 -9.32 15.81 3.69
N ASP A 327 -9.61 14.56 3.35
CA ASP A 327 -10.98 14.04 3.28
C ASP A 327 -11.56 13.82 4.68
N VAL A 328 -10.77 13.26 5.60
CA VAL A 328 -11.17 13.13 7.00
C VAL A 328 -11.38 14.50 7.63
N CYS A 329 -10.54 15.49 7.32
CA CYS A 329 -10.76 16.88 7.75
C CYS A 329 -12.11 17.40 7.22
N ARG A 330 -12.39 17.28 5.92
CA ARG A 330 -13.70 17.71 5.37
C ARG A 330 -14.89 16.97 6.00
N GLY A 331 -14.75 15.66 6.21
CA GLY A 331 -15.74 14.81 6.85
C GLY A 331 -16.08 15.22 8.27
N LEU A 332 -15.06 15.39 9.12
CA LEU A 332 -15.21 15.83 10.51
C LEU A 332 -15.79 17.25 10.62
N LEU A 333 -15.60 18.07 9.59
CA LEU A 333 -16.14 19.41 9.55
C LEU A 333 -17.58 19.47 9.00
N GLY A 334 -18.14 18.33 8.55
CA GLY A 334 -19.50 18.22 8.01
C GLY A 334 -19.62 18.70 6.55
N GLU A 335 -18.51 18.71 5.81
CA GLU A 335 -18.42 19.23 4.44
C GLU A 335 -18.35 18.11 3.38
N ASP A 336 -18.30 16.85 3.80
CA ASP A 336 -18.31 15.72 2.88
C ASP A 336 -19.72 15.55 2.25
N PRO A 337 -19.82 15.45 0.92
CA PRO A 337 -21.10 15.38 0.23
C PRO A 337 -21.78 14.01 0.32
N TYR A 338 -21.06 12.97 0.72
CA TYR A 338 -21.52 11.58 0.72
C TYR A 338 -21.70 11.02 2.14
N PHE A 339 -20.84 11.42 3.07
CA PHE A 339 -20.79 10.87 4.42
C PHE A 339 -21.09 11.92 5.49
N ALA A 340 -21.88 11.54 6.49
CA ALA A 340 -22.11 12.38 7.66
C ALA A 340 -20.86 12.47 8.53
N SER A 341 -20.68 13.57 9.26
CA SER A 341 -19.57 13.72 10.22
C SER A 341 -19.49 12.58 11.23
N ALA A 342 -20.64 12.03 11.65
CA ALA A 342 -20.71 10.90 12.57
C ALA A 342 -20.07 9.63 11.98
N SER A 343 -20.08 9.44 10.66
CA SER A 343 -19.47 8.28 9.99
C SER A 343 -17.95 8.24 10.16
N PHE A 344 -17.29 9.40 10.27
CA PHE A 344 -15.84 9.49 10.52
C PHE A 344 -15.48 9.25 11.99
N GLN A 345 -16.45 9.40 12.90
CA GLN A 345 -16.32 9.18 14.33
C GLN A 345 -16.80 7.78 14.77
N SER A 346 -17.48 7.05 13.89
CA SER A 346 -17.87 5.66 14.12
C SER A 346 -16.81 4.70 13.56
N SER A 347 -16.62 3.56 14.22
CA SER A 347 -15.83 2.44 13.69
C SER A 347 -16.43 1.12 14.15
N ARG A 348 -16.23 0.08 13.33
CA ARG A 348 -16.53 -1.32 13.64
C ARG A 348 -15.35 -2.24 13.36
N GLY A 349 -14.16 -1.68 13.26
CA GLY A 349 -12.94 -2.39 12.93
C GLY A 349 -12.41 -1.96 11.58
N LEU A 350 -11.26 -2.54 11.22
CA LEU A 350 -10.49 -2.08 10.08
C LEU A 350 -11.24 -2.31 8.76
N THR A 351 -11.41 -1.22 8.02
CA THR A 351 -11.84 -1.22 6.62
C THR A 351 -10.70 -0.80 5.69
N HIS A 352 -9.73 -0.05 6.20
CA HIS A 352 -8.56 0.43 5.47
C HIS A 352 -7.29 -0.07 6.17
N LEU A 353 -6.40 -0.72 5.42
CA LEU A 353 -5.19 -1.30 5.97
C LEU A 353 -4.01 -1.18 4.98
N ASN A 354 -2.91 -0.59 5.46
CA ASN A 354 -1.64 -0.53 4.72
C ASN A 354 -0.54 -1.28 5.48
N LEU A 355 0.02 -2.30 4.84
CA LEU A 355 1.09 -3.18 5.37
C LEU A 355 2.35 -3.16 4.51
N SER A 356 2.46 -2.20 3.59
CA SER A 356 3.57 -2.13 2.62
C SER A 356 4.95 -2.05 3.30
N ASP A 357 5.98 -2.62 2.67
CA ASP A 357 7.37 -2.60 3.14
C ASP A 357 7.59 -3.14 4.57
N ASN A 358 6.87 -4.19 4.95
CA ASN A 358 7.13 -5.00 6.14
C ASN A 358 7.78 -6.35 5.77
N GLN A 359 7.99 -7.24 6.75
CA GLN A 359 8.47 -8.62 6.54
C GLN A 359 7.32 -9.63 6.56
N ILE A 360 6.14 -9.20 6.11
CA ILE A 360 4.92 -10.02 6.03
C ILE A 360 4.93 -10.76 4.70
N SER A 361 4.81 -12.08 4.75
CA SER A 361 4.85 -12.96 3.59
C SER A 361 3.53 -12.99 2.82
N SER A 362 3.57 -13.44 1.57
CA SER A 362 2.38 -13.63 0.75
C SER A 362 1.38 -14.63 1.36
N LEU A 363 1.88 -15.62 2.11
CA LEU A 363 1.06 -16.57 2.88
C LEU A 363 0.40 -15.87 4.08
N GLY A 364 1.12 -14.98 4.76
CA GLY A 364 0.56 -14.12 5.80
C GLY A 364 -0.60 -13.28 5.26
N ILE A 365 -0.38 -12.58 4.14
CA ILE A 365 -1.44 -11.78 3.49
C ILE A 365 -2.64 -12.65 3.08
N ARG A 366 -2.40 -13.85 2.54
CA ARG A 366 -3.47 -14.82 2.25
C ARG A 366 -4.28 -15.16 3.51
N LYS A 367 -3.61 -15.46 4.63
CA LYS A 367 -4.26 -15.74 5.93
C LYS A 367 -5.06 -14.53 6.41
N LEU A 368 -4.50 -13.32 6.32
CA LEU A 368 -5.17 -12.07 6.69
C LEU A 368 -6.46 -11.84 5.90
N LEU A 369 -6.43 -11.88 4.57
CA LEU A 369 -7.61 -11.64 3.74
C LEU A 369 -8.70 -12.70 3.99
N THR A 370 -8.28 -13.92 4.32
CA THR A 370 -9.18 -15.01 4.71
C THR A 370 -9.85 -14.76 6.07
N LEU A 371 -9.11 -14.21 7.03
CA LEU A 371 -9.60 -13.78 8.34
C LEU A 371 -10.39 -12.46 8.27
N GLY A 372 -10.22 -11.70 7.17
CA GLY A 372 -10.86 -10.42 6.85
C GLY A 372 -12.39 -10.42 6.87
N ARG A 373 -13.02 -11.59 6.70
CA ARG A 373 -14.49 -11.79 6.66
C ARG A 373 -15.22 -10.80 5.74
N GLY A 374 -14.55 -10.34 4.69
CA GLY A 374 -15.10 -9.42 3.70
C GLY A 374 -15.17 -7.94 4.11
N HIS A 375 -14.66 -7.53 5.28
CA HIS A 375 -14.81 -6.14 5.79
C HIS A 375 -13.88 -5.11 5.16
N LEU A 376 -12.69 -5.53 4.69
CA LEU A 376 -11.71 -4.62 4.11
C LEU A 376 -12.26 -4.00 2.81
N GLN A 377 -12.21 -2.68 2.73
CA GLN A 377 -12.55 -1.87 1.55
C GLN A 377 -11.30 -1.43 0.80
N GLN A 378 -10.23 -1.11 1.53
CA GLN A 378 -8.94 -0.71 1.00
C GLN A 378 -7.81 -1.54 1.61
N PHE A 379 -6.98 -2.11 0.74
CA PHE A 379 -5.84 -2.92 1.16
C PHE A 379 -4.58 -2.62 0.34
N SER A 380 -3.47 -2.38 1.04
CA SER A 380 -2.17 -2.06 0.43
C SER A 380 -1.05 -2.94 1.00
N CYS A 381 -0.29 -3.59 0.13
CA CYS A 381 0.94 -4.29 0.45
C CYS A 381 1.86 -4.37 -0.78
N ASP A 382 2.86 -3.49 -0.84
CA ASP A 382 3.64 -3.26 -2.06
C ASP A 382 4.72 -4.31 -2.35
N SER A 383 5.23 -4.94 -1.29
CA SER A 383 6.30 -5.93 -1.36
C SER A 383 6.09 -6.94 -0.24
N MET A 384 6.07 -8.22 -0.61
CA MET A 384 5.88 -9.33 0.34
C MET A 384 6.73 -10.51 -0.10
N PRO A 385 7.56 -11.09 0.79
CA PRO A 385 8.25 -12.33 0.50
C PRO A 385 7.25 -13.40 0.09
N LEU A 386 7.50 -14.08 -1.03
CA LEU A 386 6.58 -15.08 -1.56
C LEU A 386 6.39 -16.23 -0.58
N VAL A 387 7.44 -16.61 0.15
CA VAL A 387 7.41 -17.67 1.17
C VAL A 387 8.03 -17.12 2.45
N PRO A 388 7.46 -17.42 3.64
CA PRO A 388 8.06 -17.02 4.90
C PRO A 388 9.45 -17.66 5.09
N PRO A 389 10.38 -16.98 5.77
CA PRO A 389 11.68 -17.53 6.11
C PRO A 389 11.54 -18.64 7.15
N SER A 390 11.32 -19.88 6.69
CA SER A 390 11.25 -21.06 7.55
C SER A 390 12.52 -21.91 7.46
N LYS A 391 12.76 -22.79 8.45
CA LYS A 391 13.87 -23.77 8.40
C LYS A 391 13.75 -24.70 7.18
N ALA A 392 12.55 -25.00 6.73
CA ALA A 392 12.30 -25.82 5.54
C ALA A 392 12.65 -25.04 4.26
N THR A 393 12.18 -23.79 4.16
CA THR A 393 12.50 -22.88 3.05
C THR A 393 14.01 -22.65 2.96
N ALA A 394 14.69 -22.43 4.09
CA ALA A 394 16.14 -22.20 4.13
C ALA A 394 17.00 -23.42 3.76
N ARG A 395 16.42 -24.63 3.72
CA ARG A 395 17.11 -25.85 3.28
C ARG A 395 17.04 -26.05 1.76
N ALA A 396 15.96 -25.61 1.14
CA ALA A 396 15.73 -25.79 -0.29
C ALA A 396 16.01 -24.54 -1.12
N TRP A 397 15.72 -23.36 -0.57
CA TRP A 397 15.97 -22.06 -1.20
C TRP A 397 17.32 -21.47 -0.74
N PRO A 398 18.12 -20.88 -1.64
CA PRO A 398 19.38 -20.24 -1.29
C PRO A 398 19.19 -19.06 -0.33
N ARG A 399 20.03 -18.94 0.70
CA ARG A 399 19.98 -17.81 1.65
C ARG A 399 20.25 -16.44 1.01
N THR A 400 21.00 -16.42 -0.09
CA THR A 400 21.34 -15.21 -0.86
C THR A 400 20.28 -14.84 -1.89
N ALA A 401 19.15 -15.56 -1.92
CA ALA A 401 18.09 -15.38 -2.89
C ALA A 401 16.75 -15.13 -2.18
N LYS A 402 15.97 -14.16 -2.66
CA LYS A 402 14.64 -13.86 -2.16
C LYS A 402 13.68 -13.65 -3.33
N LEU A 403 12.45 -14.09 -3.15
CA LEU A 403 11.36 -13.88 -4.09
C LEU A 403 10.29 -13.03 -3.43
N TYR A 404 9.79 -12.03 -4.16
CA TYR A 404 8.74 -11.15 -3.71
C TYR A 404 7.57 -11.17 -4.69
N GLY A 405 6.37 -11.12 -4.14
CA GLY A 405 5.15 -11.02 -4.93
C GLY A 405 3.97 -11.69 -4.27
N TYR A 406 2.82 -11.49 -4.88
CA TYR A 406 1.55 -12.09 -4.52
C TYR A 406 1.00 -12.90 -5.69
N LEU A 407 0.64 -14.16 -5.45
CA LEU A 407 0.10 -15.09 -6.47
C LEU A 407 -1.25 -15.72 -6.05
N TYR A 408 -1.78 -15.39 -4.86
CA TYR A 408 -3.03 -15.95 -4.34
C TYR A 408 -4.25 -15.15 -4.79
N VAL A 409 -4.48 -15.07 -6.10
CA VAL A 409 -5.53 -14.23 -6.71
C VAL A 409 -6.94 -14.51 -6.17
N HIS A 410 -7.24 -15.76 -5.81
CA HIS A 410 -8.55 -16.17 -5.30
C HIS A 410 -8.98 -15.41 -4.04
N THR A 411 -8.05 -14.91 -3.22
CA THR A 411 -8.36 -14.15 -2.00
C THR A 411 -9.03 -12.81 -2.29
N LEU A 412 -8.83 -12.28 -3.50
CA LEU A 412 -9.40 -11.00 -3.93
C LEU A 412 -10.84 -11.17 -4.45
N ARG A 413 -11.34 -12.40 -4.62
CA ARG A 413 -12.70 -12.63 -5.11
C ARG A 413 -13.75 -12.09 -4.13
N PRO A 414 -14.91 -11.59 -4.60
CA PRO A 414 -15.98 -11.07 -3.74
C PRO A 414 -16.45 -12.06 -2.65
N VAL A 415 -16.42 -13.36 -2.94
CA VAL A 415 -16.78 -14.41 -1.98
C VAL A 415 -15.89 -14.42 -0.72
N LEU A 416 -14.64 -13.95 -0.82
CA LEU A 416 -13.73 -13.78 0.33
C LEU A 416 -13.61 -12.31 0.77
N SER A 417 -13.50 -11.41 -0.21
CA SER A 417 -13.21 -9.99 -0.05
C SER A 417 -14.40 -9.13 -0.51
N SER A 418 -15.55 -9.31 0.15
CA SER A 418 -16.85 -8.81 -0.33
C SER A 418 -16.96 -7.29 -0.45
N ASN A 419 -16.30 -6.53 0.42
CA ASN A 419 -16.30 -5.06 0.34
C ASN A 419 -15.04 -4.47 -0.29
N LEU A 420 -14.09 -5.29 -0.74
CA LEU A 420 -12.81 -4.82 -1.24
C LEU A 420 -12.99 -4.09 -2.58
N ARG A 421 -12.48 -2.86 -2.63
CA ARG A 421 -12.65 -1.96 -3.79
C ARG A 421 -11.36 -1.29 -4.26
N THR A 422 -10.47 -0.95 -3.33
CA THR A 422 -9.17 -0.36 -3.64
C THR A 422 -8.06 -1.29 -3.21
N VAL A 423 -7.21 -1.67 -4.16
CA VAL A 423 -6.12 -2.61 -3.91
C VAL A 423 -4.80 -2.06 -4.45
N ARG A 424 -3.76 -2.11 -3.63
CA ARG A 424 -2.38 -1.81 -4.04
C ARG A 424 -1.50 -3.01 -3.73
N LEU A 425 -1.02 -3.70 -4.76
CA LEU A 425 -0.28 -4.96 -4.64
C LEU A 425 0.84 -5.06 -5.67
N HIS A 426 1.78 -5.96 -5.40
CA HIS A 426 2.84 -6.34 -6.32
C HIS A 426 2.30 -6.79 -7.68
N HIS A 427 2.95 -6.35 -8.78
CA HIS A 427 2.51 -6.61 -10.15
C HIS A 427 2.33 -8.10 -10.51
N SER A 428 3.01 -8.99 -9.80
CA SER A 428 2.91 -10.44 -9.96
C SER A 428 1.48 -10.98 -9.82
N VAL A 429 0.57 -10.24 -9.17
CA VAL A 429 -0.85 -10.66 -9.07
C VAL A 429 -1.52 -10.72 -10.45
N VAL A 430 -1.09 -9.87 -11.38
CA VAL A 430 -1.53 -9.86 -12.79
C VAL A 430 -0.54 -10.60 -13.69
N THR A 431 0.76 -10.41 -13.48
CA THR A 431 1.77 -10.94 -14.40
C THR A 431 2.21 -12.36 -14.06
N GLN A 432 1.90 -12.88 -12.87
CA GLN A 432 2.45 -14.13 -12.32
C GLN A 432 3.99 -14.21 -12.31
N ILE A 433 4.68 -13.07 -12.48
CA ILE A 433 6.14 -12.96 -12.46
C ILE A 433 6.53 -12.33 -11.12
N PRO A 434 7.10 -13.10 -10.18
CA PRO A 434 7.63 -12.55 -8.93
C PRO A 434 8.92 -11.76 -9.17
N THR A 435 9.22 -10.82 -8.28
CA THR A 435 10.51 -10.11 -8.26
C THR A 435 11.57 -10.97 -7.58
N LEU A 436 12.71 -11.13 -8.25
CA LEU A 436 13.82 -11.94 -7.77
C LEU A 436 14.98 -11.05 -7.30
N GLU A 437 15.39 -11.19 -6.05
CA GLU A 437 16.61 -10.58 -5.50
C GLU A 437 17.65 -11.68 -5.26
N ILE A 438 18.83 -11.58 -5.86
CA ILE A 438 19.94 -12.53 -5.64
C ILE A 438 21.30 -11.80 -5.61
N ASP A 439 22.10 -12.06 -4.57
CA ASP A 439 23.46 -11.55 -4.47
C ASP A 439 24.38 -12.09 -5.59
N GLY A 440 25.12 -11.19 -6.23
CA GLY A 440 26.08 -11.51 -7.29
C GLY A 440 25.47 -11.68 -8.69
N LEU A 441 24.19 -11.37 -8.88
CA LEU A 441 23.57 -11.25 -10.21
C LEU A 441 23.20 -9.79 -10.50
N SER A 442 23.41 -9.36 -11.74
CA SER A 442 22.94 -8.05 -12.21
C SER A 442 21.41 -7.97 -12.24
N THR A 443 20.86 -6.77 -12.15
CA THR A 443 19.40 -6.55 -12.22
C THR A 443 18.80 -7.15 -13.50
N MET A 444 19.47 -7.01 -14.65
CA MET A 444 19.03 -7.64 -15.91
C MET A 444 18.99 -9.17 -15.85
N ALA A 445 20.00 -9.80 -15.26
CA ALA A 445 20.01 -11.26 -15.12
C ALA A 445 18.86 -11.73 -14.23
N ARG A 446 18.56 -11.00 -13.14
CA ARG A 446 17.42 -11.30 -12.26
C ARG A 446 16.08 -11.23 -13.00
N LEU A 447 15.86 -10.18 -13.79
CA LEU A 447 14.64 -10.01 -14.58
C LEU A 447 14.48 -11.12 -15.63
N TYR A 448 15.54 -11.43 -16.37
CA TYR A 448 15.52 -12.50 -17.35
C TYR A 448 15.20 -13.86 -16.72
N ILE A 449 15.80 -14.17 -15.56
CA ILE A 449 15.51 -15.40 -14.82
C ILE A 449 14.05 -15.43 -14.34
N ALA A 450 13.53 -14.32 -13.82
CA ALA A 450 12.15 -14.22 -13.37
C ALA A 450 11.17 -14.54 -14.51
N GLU A 451 11.39 -13.99 -15.70
CA GLU A 451 10.50 -14.19 -16.85
C GLU A 451 10.67 -15.54 -17.56
N THR A 452 11.89 -16.06 -17.67
CA THR A 452 12.15 -17.27 -18.50
C THR A 452 12.16 -18.56 -17.69
N SER A 453 12.53 -18.49 -16.41
CA SER A 453 12.69 -19.66 -15.56
C SER A 453 11.61 -19.73 -14.48
N ILE A 454 11.29 -18.62 -13.82
CA ILE A 454 10.34 -18.65 -12.70
C ILE A 454 8.90 -18.66 -13.19
N LEU A 455 8.57 -17.82 -14.18
CA LEU A 455 7.21 -17.69 -14.71
C LEU A 455 6.55 -19.02 -15.10
N PRO A 456 7.15 -19.94 -15.89
CA PRO A 456 6.48 -21.20 -16.23
C PRO A 456 6.13 -22.06 -15.01
N ARG A 457 6.92 -21.95 -13.94
CA ARG A 457 6.66 -22.66 -12.67
C ARG A 457 5.58 -21.96 -11.86
N SER A 458 5.58 -20.63 -11.84
CA SER A 458 4.52 -19.83 -11.25
C SER A 458 3.17 -20.09 -11.91
N GLU A 459 3.11 -20.15 -13.24
CA GLU A 459 1.89 -20.47 -14.00
C GLU A 459 1.40 -21.90 -13.71
N LYS A 460 2.32 -22.86 -13.58
CA LYS A 460 1.95 -24.24 -13.22
C LYS A 460 1.39 -24.33 -11.79
N ALA A 461 1.98 -23.61 -10.83
CA ALA A 461 1.55 -23.65 -9.44
C ALA A 461 0.30 -22.78 -9.17
N PHE A 462 0.15 -21.68 -9.91
CA PHE A 462 -0.92 -20.70 -9.77
C PHE A 462 -1.50 -20.42 -11.15
N PRO A 463 -2.41 -21.27 -11.66
CA PRO A 463 -2.88 -21.20 -13.05
C PRO A 463 -3.68 -19.93 -13.36
N GLN A 464 -4.32 -19.33 -12.36
CA GLN A 464 -5.12 -18.12 -12.52
C GLN A 464 -4.32 -16.85 -12.18
N ALA A 465 -4.27 -15.92 -13.13
CA ALA A 465 -3.86 -14.53 -12.90
C ALA A 465 -5.07 -13.66 -12.56
N LEU A 466 -4.84 -12.52 -11.92
CA LEU A 466 -5.90 -11.53 -11.71
C LEU A 466 -6.36 -10.97 -13.05
N VAL A 467 -7.66 -11.08 -13.30
CA VAL A 467 -8.36 -10.41 -14.39
C VAL A 467 -9.36 -9.41 -13.80
N PRO A 468 -9.79 -8.39 -14.54
CA PRO A 468 -10.72 -7.38 -14.01
C PRO A 468 -12.02 -7.96 -13.45
N ASP A 469 -12.56 -9.01 -14.10
CA ASP A 469 -13.79 -9.68 -13.68
C ASP A 469 -13.58 -10.69 -12.53
N THR A 470 -12.34 -10.93 -12.07
CA THR A 470 -12.10 -11.73 -10.84
C THR A 470 -12.79 -11.10 -9.62
N ASN A 471 -12.84 -9.77 -9.58
CA ASN A 471 -13.64 -9.02 -8.62
C ASN A 471 -14.17 -7.75 -9.29
N PRO A 472 -15.41 -7.80 -9.83
CA PRO A 472 -16.03 -6.65 -10.50
C PRO A 472 -16.35 -5.45 -9.58
N ARG A 473 -16.12 -5.58 -8.27
CA ARG A 473 -16.33 -4.54 -7.26
C ARG A 473 -15.07 -3.69 -7.04
N LEU A 474 -13.91 -4.15 -7.52
CA LEU A 474 -12.69 -3.35 -7.52
C LEU A 474 -12.86 -2.14 -8.43
N THR A 475 -12.67 -0.95 -7.87
CA THR A 475 -12.72 0.32 -8.61
C THR A 475 -11.33 0.88 -8.87
N SER A 476 -10.35 0.53 -8.03
CA SER A 476 -8.98 1.00 -8.11
C SER A 476 -7.98 -0.14 -7.87
N LEU A 477 -7.01 -0.28 -8.79
CA LEU A 477 -5.90 -1.22 -8.69
C LEU A 477 -4.59 -0.48 -8.94
N THR A 478 -3.67 -0.56 -7.98
CA THR A 478 -2.29 -0.10 -8.14
C THR A 478 -1.37 -1.31 -8.19
N LEU A 479 -0.65 -1.47 -9.30
CA LEU A 479 0.37 -2.50 -9.47
C LEU A 479 1.74 -1.90 -9.17
N THR A 480 2.41 -2.44 -8.16
CA THR A 480 3.72 -1.96 -7.67
C THR A 480 4.87 -2.82 -8.17
N ARG A 481 6.10 -2.28 -8.03
CA ARG A 481 7.36 -2.99 -8.31
C ARG A 481 7.49 -3.45 -9.77
N ILE A 482 6.90 -2.72 -10.70
CA ILE A 482 6.96 -3.11 -12.12
C ILE A 482 8.36 -2.79 -12.65
N PRO A 483 9.14 -3.77 -13.14
CA PRO A 483 10.43 -3.48 -13.74
C PRO A 483 10.25 -2.68 -15.03
N ARG A 484 11.12 -1.69 -15.26
CA ARG A 484 11.10 -0.89 -16.51
C ARG A 484 11.48 -1.67 -17.76
N ARG A 485 12.10 -2.83 -17.58
CA ARG A 485 12.64 -3.67 -18.66
C ARG A 485 12.10 -5.07 -18.55
N SER A 486 11.91 -5.69 -19.70
CA SER A 486 11.30 -7.01 -19.81
C SER A 486 11.86 -7.78 -21.01
N SER A 487 11.85 -9.11 -20.89
CA SER A 487 12.07 -10.05 -22.02
C SER A 487 10.79 -10.36 -22.82
N GLY A 488 9.72 -9.61 -22.57
CA GLY A 488 8.48 -9.60 -23.35
C GLY A 488 7.27 -10.18 -22.62
N SER A 489 7.45 -11.17 -21.74
CA SER A 489 6.34 -11.86 -21.05
C SER A 489 5.58 -10.92 -20.11
N LEU A 490 6.32 -10.09 -19.36
CA LEU A 490 5.72 -9.11 -18.44
C LEU A 490 4.86 -8.10 -19.21
N ILE A 491 5.41 -7.53 -20.28
CA ILE A 491 4.70 -6.54 -21.10
C ILE A 491 3.47 -7.18 -21.75
N SER A 492 3.60 -8.39 -22.28
CA SER A 492 2.49 -9.10 -22.93
C SER A 492 1.32 -9.33 -21.96
N LYS A 493 1.60 -9.71 -20.71
CA LYS A 493 0.56 -9.90 -19.68
C LYS A 493 -0.09 -8.58 -19.25
N LEU A 494 0.69 -7.50 -19.10
CA LEU A 494 0.13 -6.18 -18.80
C LEU A 494 -0.77 -5.66 -19.94
N ILE A 495 -0.34 -5.84 -21.20
CA ILE A 495 -1.16 -5.50 -22.37
C ILE A 495 -2.46 -6.33 -22.38
N ASN A 496 -2.37 -7.63 -22.09
CA ASN A 496 -3.56 -8.48 -22.02
C ASN A 496 -4.53 -8.00 -20.94
N PHE A 497 -4.02 -7.62 -19.76
CA PHE A 497 -4.84 -7.07 -18.69
C PHE A 497 -5.54 -5.77 -19.10
N LEU A 498 -4.85 -4.85 -19.79
CA LEU A 498 -5.44 -3.63 -20.34
C LEU A 498 -6.55 -3.92 -21.37
N LYS A 499 -6.38 -4.95 -22.20
CA LYS A 499 -7.43 -5.38 -23.13
C LYS A 499 -8.66 -5.89 -22.38
N LEU A 500 -8.47 -6.74 -21.38
CA LEU A 500 -9.56 -7.24 -20.54
C LEU A 500 -10.28 -6.09 -19.80
N LEU A 501 -9.53 -5.07 -19.36
CA LEU A 501 -10.13 -3.87 -18.76
C LEU A 501 -11.05 -3.13 -19.73
N SER A 502 -10.60 -2.92 -20.97
CA SER A 502 -11.42 -2.27 -22.00
C SER A 502 -12.70 -3.08 -22.33
N ILE A 503 -12.61 -4.41 -22.27
CA ILE A 503 -13.76 -5.29 -22.47
C ILE A 503 -14.75 -5.15 -21.32
N GLN A 504 -14.28 -5.19 -20.07
CA GLN A 504 -15.12 -5.01 -18.89
C GLN A 504 -15.82 -3.65 -18.91
N GLU A 505 -15.08 -2.57 -19.20
CA GLU A 505 -15.64 -1.22 -19.31
C GLU A 505 -16.79 -1.16 -20.33
N ARG A 506 -16.57 -1.71 -21.53
CA ARG A 506 -17.58 -1.75 -22.58
C ARG A 506 -18.81 -2.54 -22.18
N ILE A 507 -18.64 -3.74 -21.61
CA ILE A 507 -19.77 -4.58 -21.16
C ILE A 507 -20.60 -3.84 -20.11
N ILE A 508 -19.97 -3.21 -19.13
CA ILE A 508 -20.67 -2.44 -18.11
C ILE A 508 -21.39 -1.24 -18.72
N SER A 509 -20.75 -0.51 -19.63
CA SER A 509 -21.37 0.63 -20.33
C SER A 509 -22.59 0.20 -21.15
N ASP A 510 -22.53 -0.93 -21.84
CA ASP A 510 -23.62 -1.45 -22.67
C ASP A 510 -24.79 -1.97 -21.80
N ALA A 511 -24.51 -2.45 -20.59
CA ALA A 511 -25.51 -2.89 -19.61
C ALA A 511 -26.19 -1.72 -18.86
N GLN A 512 -25.61 -0.53 -18.85
CA GLN A 512 -26.18 0.63 -18.16
C GLN A 512 -27.47 1.11 -18.85
N SER A 513 -28.58 1.01 -18.13
CA SER A 513 -29.89 1.49 -18.57
C SER A 513 -30.50 2.45 -17.56
N ARG A 514 -31.12 3.54 -18.04
CA ARG A 514 -31.83 4.52 -17.19
C ARG A 514 -32.97 3.92 -16.35
N ARG A 515 -33.49 2.76 -16.75
CA ARG A 515 -34.58 2.03 -16.07
C ARG A 515 -34.19 0.61 -15.68
N GLY A 516 -32.92 0.24 -15.86
CA GLY A 516 -32.42 -1.10 -15.55
C GLY A 516 -31.89 -1.22 -14.11
N PRO A 517 -31.55 -2.44 -13.68
CA PRO A 517 -30.86 -2.66 -12.42
C PRO A 517 -29.54 -1.87 -12.38
N CYS A 518 -29.16 -1.42 -11.19
CA CYS A 518 -27.90 -0.68 -11.03
C CYS A 518 -26.71 -1.62 -11.29
N THR A 519 -25.72 -1.12 -12.02
CA THR A 519 -24.49 -1.84 -12.32
C THR A 519 -23.33 -1.33 -11.47
N LEU A 520 -22.43 -2.23 -11.09
CA LEU A 520 -21.14 -1.92 -10.49
C LEU A 520 -20.31 -1.05 -11.43
N ALA A 521 -19.42 -0.27 -10.83
CA ALA A 521 -18.49 0.53 -11.60
C ALA A 521 -17.43 -0.33 -12.28
N GLY A 522 -17.03 -1.50 -11.76
CA GLY A 522 -15.86 -2.22 -12.28
C GLY A 522 -14.55 -1.45 -12.07
N LEU A 523 -13.45 -1.99 -12.60
CA LEU A 523 -12.14 -1.38 -12.43
C LEU A 523 -12.04 -0.14 -13.32
N ARG A 524 -11.89 1.04 -12.69
CA ARG A 524 -11.91 2.35 -13.38
C ARG A 524 -10.58 3.10 -13.26
N HIS A 525 -9.82 2.81 -12.21
CA HIS A 525 -8.49 3.38 -12.00
C HIS A 525 -7.44 2.26 -11.97
N LEU A 526 -6.53 2.27 -12.94
CA LEU A 526 -5.35 1.43 -12.95
C LEU A 526 -4.10 2.31 -12.87
N ARG A 527 -3.28 2.08 -11.85
CA ARG A 527 -2.00 2.78 -11.67
C ARG A 527 -0.86 1.78 -11.76
N LEU A 528 0.11 2.05 -12.63
CA LEU A 528 1.32 1.24 -12.78
C LEU A 528 2.51 1.98 -12.18
N GLU A 529 3.10 1.43 -11.13
CA GLU A 529 4.28 1.99 -10.47
C GLU A 529 5.53 1.22 -10.86
N PHE A 530 6.36 1.87 -11.69
CA PHE A 530 7.60 1.33 -12.21
C PHE A 530 8.77 1.58 -11.25
N GLU A 531 9.63 0.57 -11.10
CA GLU A 531 10.92 0.71 -10.39
C GLU A 531 11.88 1.66 -11.14
N PRO A 532 12.96 2.15 -10.51
CA PRO A 532 14.01 2.90 -11.20
C PRO A 532 14.59 2.14 -12.41
N ASP A 533 15.10 2.85 -13.43
CA ASP A 533 15.77 2.16 -14.54
C ASP A 533 17.14 1.65 -14.07
N PRO A 534 17.41 0.34 -14.13
CA PRO A 534 18.71 -0.23 -13.78
C PRO A 534 19.88 0.30 -14.62
N PHE A 535 19.63 0.99 -15.74
CA PHE A 535 20.68 1.65 -16.53
C PHE A 535 20.98 3.10 -16.08
N GLU A 536 20.12 3.72 -15.27
CA GLU A 536 20.34 5.07 -14.72
C GLU A 536 21.17 5.04 -13.41
N GLU A 537 21.12 3.94 -12.65
CA GLU A 537 21.91 3.76 -11.40
C GLU A 537 23.44 3.65 -11.63
N GLY A 538 23.89 3.52 -12.88
CA GLY A 538 25.31 3.37 -13.23
C GLY A 538 26.15 4.66 -13.25
N PHE A 539 25.57 5.83 -12.96
CA PHE A 539 26.28 7.13 -13.00
C PHE A 539 26.73 7.64 -11.63
N SER A 540 26.84 6.80 -10.60
CA SER A 540 27.45 7.21 -9.33
C SER A 540 28.29 6.08 -8.72
N MET A 541 29.60 6.30 -8.74
CA MET A 541 30.64 5.64 -7.91
C MET A 541 31.07 4.21 -8.28
N ALA A 542 31.34 3.95 -9.55
CA ALA A 542 32.18 2.82 -9.97
C ALA A 542 33.18 3.24 -11.08
N GLU A 543 33.79 4.40 -10.93
CA GLU A 543 35.19 4.66 -11.35
C GLU A 543 36.01 4.29 -10.09
N ASP A 544 36.94 3.36 -10.01
CA ASP A 544 37.77 2.63 -10.96
C ASP A 544 37.85 1.16 -10.52
N LEU A 545 37.58 0.23 -11.42
CA LEU A 545 38.07 -1.14 -11.30
C LEU A 545 38.84 -1.42 -12.58
N ASP A 546 40.13 -1.12 -12.51
CA ASP A 546 41.07 -1.19 -13.61
C ASP A 546 41.11 -2.62 -14.17
N ALA A 547 40.50 -2.79 -15.35
CA ALA A 547 40.45 -4.05 -16.06
C ALA A 547 41.86 -4.55 -16.45
N GLU A 548 42.86 -3.67 -16.42
CA GLU A 548 44.26 -3.98 -16.72
C GLU A 548 44.98 -4.66 -15.53
N GLU A 549 44.61 -4.34 -14.27
CA GLU A 549 45.18 -5.00 -13.08
C GLU A 549 44.64 -6.43 -12.91
N LEU A 550 43.39 -6.66 -13.31
CA LEU A 550 42.76 -7.99 -13.31
C LEU A 550 43.30 -8.91 -14.42
N LEU A 551 43.70 -8.34 -15.57
CA LEU A 551 44.27 -9.10 -16.69
C LEU A 551 45.77 -9.41 -16.51
N ASN A 552 46.52 -8.56 -15.79
CA ASN A 552 47.94 -8.78 -15.52
C ASN A 552 48.24 -9.71 -14.33
N SER A 553 47.22 -10.15 -13.59
CA SER A 553 47.37 -11.14 -12.51
C SER A 553 47.45 -12.60 -12.99
N GLY A 554 47.42 -12.82 -14.31
CA GLY A 554 47.34 -14.15 -14.93
C GLY A 554 48.66 -14.86 -15.27
N ASP A 555 49.83 -14.25 -15.09
CA ASP A 555 51.10 -14.76 -15.66
C ASP A 555 52.17 -15.23 -14.64
N LYS A 556 51.76 -15.78 -13.50
CA LYS A 556 52.63 -16.68 -12.72
C LYS A 556 51.86 -17.92 -12.28
N GLY A 557 52.17 -19.04 -12.94
CA GLY A 557 51.60 -20.35 -12.69
C GLY A 557 51.70 -20.76 -11.22
N PHE A 558 50.55 -21.09 -10.64
CA PHE A 558 50.47 -21.84 -9.40
C PHE A 558 50.95 -23.28 -9.67
N SER A 559 52.18 -23.58 -9.26
CA SER A 559 52.75 -24.93 -9.18
C SER A 559 52.53 -25.49 -7.78
N PHE A 560 52.12 -26.77 -7.68
CA PHE A 560 51.71 -27.42 -6.43
C PHE A 560 52.87 -28.13 -5.69
N PHE A 561 54.12 -27.76 -5.97
CA PHE A 561 55.31 -28.31 -5.34
C PHE A 561 56.24 -27.18 -4.90
N GLU A 562 56.41 -27.01 -3.58
CA GLU A 562 57.49 -26.20 -3.02
C GLU A 562 58.82 -26.95 -3.18
N ASP A 563 59.85 -26.21 -3.60
CA ASP A 563 61.20 -26.66 -3.88
C ASP A 563 61.87 -27.34 -2.66
N GLU A 564 62.42 -28.53 -2.87
CA GLU A 564 63.55 -29.02 -2.06
C GLU A 564 64.84 -28.44 -2.61
N VAL A 565 65.64 -27.70 -1.81
CA VAL A 565 67.11 -27.87 -1.71
C VAL A 565 67.65 -27.43 -0.33
N GLN A 566 68.02 -28.45 0.46
CA GLN A 566 69.15 -28.59 1.41
C GLN A 566 69.27 -27.74 2.69
N GLN A 567 69.20 -28.42 3.84
CA GLN A 567 70.35 -28.56 4.78
C GLN A 567 70.18 -29.72 5.79
N GLN A 568 71.12 -30.68 5.72
CA GLN A 568 71.75 -31.52 6.78
C GLN A 568 70.94 -32.55 7.63
N LEU A 569 71.47 -33.80 7.57
CA LEU A 569 71.22 -35.03 8.37
C LEU A 569 71.48 -34.88 9.91
N PRO A 570 71.10 -35.83 10.83
CA PRO A 570 70.96 -37.30 10.64
C PRO A 570 69.76 -38.07 11.28
N ARG A 571 69.63 -39.33 10.81
CA ARG A 571 68.81 -40.53 11.16
C ARG A 571 68.80 -40.96 12.66
N PRO A 572 68.17 -42.11 13.11
CA PRO A 572 67.30 -43.14 12.47
C PRO A 572 65.98 -43.40 13.27
N SER A 573 64.99 -44.22 12.89
CA SER A 573 64.86 -45.71 12.80
C SER A 573 63.34 -45.98 12.65
N SER A 574 62.76 -47.07 12.14
CA SER A 574 63.19 -48.38 11.66
C SER A 574 61.97 -49.08 11.03
N VAL A 575 62.17 -49.64 9.84
CA VAL A 575 61.84 -51.01 9.37
C VAL A 575 60.48 -51.68 9.70
N VAL A 576 60.00 -52.40 8.67
CA VAL A 576 59.07 -53.55 8.62
C VAL A 576 57.61 -53.12 8.33
N GLY A 577 56.93 -53.55 7.27
CA GLY A 577 57.17 -54.61 6.29
C GLY A 577 55.83 -55.32 5.98
N ARG A 578 55.73 -55.86 4.77
CA ARG A 578 54.74 -56.84 4.26
C ARG A 578 53.46 -56.36 3.57
N THR A 579 53.59 -56.24 2.25
CA THR A 579 52.88 -56.99 1.19
C THR A 579 51.60 -57.80 1.50
N LEU A 580 50.62 -57.57 0.60
CA LEU A 580 49.79 -58.55 -0.12
C LEU A 580 48.65 -59.27 0.64
N ASN A 581 47.38 -59.04 0.27
CA ASN A 581 46.72 -59.82 -0.79
C ASN A 581 45.20 -59.53 -0.93
N SER A 582 44.75 -59.71 -2.18
CA SER A 582 43.43 -60.12 -2.70
C SER A 582 42.18 -59.77 -1.88
N SER A 583 41.16 -59.12 -2.44
CA SER A 583 40.33 -59.73 -3.49
C SER A 583 39.24 -58.75 -3.97
N LEU A 584 39.12 -58.60 -5.28
CA LEU A 584 37.83 -58.42 -5.97
C LEU A 584 37.34 -59.84 -6.35
N PRO A 585 36.07 -60.11 -6.79
CA PRO A 585 35.09 -59.15 -7.34
C PRO A 585 33.58 -59.45 -7.04
N ILE A 586 32.73 -58.54 -7.56
CA ILE A 586 31.29 -58.67 -7.94
C ILE A 586 30.25 -58.77 -6.80
N GLN A 587 29.43 -57.73 -6.62
CA GLN A 587 28.01 -57.68 -7.05
C GLN A 587 27.32 -56.38 -6.60
N SER A 588 26.71 -55.71 -7.58
CA SER A 588 25.51 -54.84 -7.51
C SER A 588 25.35 -53.88 -6.33
N GLU A 589 25.45 -52.58 -6.58
CA GLU A 589 24.81 -51.57 -5.74
C GLU A 589 23.99 -50.57 -6.55
N ASP A 590 22.78 -50.37 -6.01
CA ASP A 590 21.61 -49.69 -6.54
C ASP A 590 21.81 -48.23 -6.95
N GLU A 591 21.12 -47.89 -8.03
CA GLU A 591 20.61 -46.55 -8.30
C GLU A 591 19.73 -46.07 -7.13
N SER A 592 20.25 -45.18 -6.29
CA SER A 592 19.41 -44.31 -5.45
C SER A 592 19.91 -42.88 -5.48
N VAL A 593 19.68 -42.21 -6.61
CA VAL A 593 19.68 -40.74 -6.66
C VAL A 593 18.51 -40.28 -5.79
N ARG A 594 18.78 -39.97 -4.52
CA ARG A 594 17.83 -39.27 -3.64
C ARG A 594 17.47 -37.94 -4.29
N HIS A 595 16.30 -37.85 -4.93
CA HIS A 595 15.71 -36.59 -5.36
C HIS A 595 15.40 -35.75 -4.12
N GLU A 596 16.20 -34.72 -3.87
CA GLU A 596 15.94 -33.72 -2.84
C GLU A 596 14.78 -32.81 -3.26
N PRO A 597 13.92 -32.37 -2.33
CA PRO A 597 12.66 -31.71 -2.68
C PRO A 597 12.89 -30.28 -3.21
N GLU A 598 12.67 -30.07 -4.50
CA GLU A 598 12.62 -28.75 -5.17
C GLU A 598 11.32 -27.97 -4.90
N TYR A 599 10.44 -28.55 -4.08
CA TYR A 599 9.10 -28.06 -3.82
C TYR A 599 8.73 -28.21 -2.34
N LEU A 600 8.08 -27.20 -1.77
CA LEU A 600 7.40 -27.27 -0.48
C LEU A 600 5.96 -27.73 -0.74
N SER A 601 5.48 -28.71 0.02
CA SER A 601 4.05 -29.06 -0.06
C SER A 601 3.23 -28.00 0.67
N ALA A 602 2.37 -27.31 -0.06
CA ALA A 602 1.28 -26.52 0.50
C ALA A 602 -0.04 -27.20 0.15
N ASP A 603 -0.94 -27.33 1.11
CA ASP A 603 -2.25 -27.93 0.84
C ASP A 603 -3.10 -26.91 0.07
N VAL A 604 -3.46 -27.25 -1.16
CA VAL A 604 -4.31 -26.42 -2.03
C VAL A 604 -5.31 -27.35 -2.71
N SER A 605 -6.59 -27.00 -2.67
CA SER A 605 -7.59 -27.78 -3.39
C SER A 605 -7.67 -27.33 -4.83
N LEU A 606 -7.46 -28.30 -5.71
CA LEU A 606 -7.82 -28.25 -7.12
C LEU A 606 -8.82 -29.40 -7.33
N ASP A 607 -9.98 -29.12 -7.94
CA ASP A 607 -10.93 -30.13 -8.43
C ASP A 607 -11.32 -31.24 -7.44
N GLU A 608 -11.87 -30.86 -6.28
CA GLU A 608 -12.49 -31.77 -5.29
C GLU A 608 -11.54 -32.74 -4.58
N GLN A 609 -10.24 -32.71 -4.91
CA GLN A 609 -9.21 -33.42 -4.17
C GLN A 609 -8.35 -32.46 -3.35
N LEU A 610 -8.05 -32.87 -2.11
CA LEU A 610 -6.99 -32.26 -1.29
C LEU A 610 -5.64 -32.61 -1.92
N THR A 611 -5.21 -31.78 -2.87
CA THR A 611 -3.91 -31.91 -3.49
C THR A 611 -2.85 -31.17 -2.67
N LYS A 612 -1.76 -31.86 -2.32
CA LYS A 612 -0.53 -31.18 -1.93
C LYS A 612 0.03 -30.50 -3.17
N VAL A 613 -0.22 -29.19 -3.30
CA VAL A 613 0.40 -28.41 -4.36
C VAL A 613 1.84 -28.13 -3.96
N GLN A 614 2.71 -28.50 -4.87
CA GLN A 614 4.14 -28.32 -4.73
C GLN A 614 4.48 -26.86 -5.07
N VAL A 615 4.64 -26.04 -4.05
CA VAL A 615 5.15 -24.66 -4.16
C VAL A 615 6.64 -24.76 -4.41
N TRP A 616 7.07 -24.36 -5.60
CA TRP A 616 8.47 -24.46 -6.00
C TRP A 616 9.38 -23.63 -5.08
N ILE A 617 10.40 -24.29 -4.53
CA ILE A 617 11.43 -23.72 -3.66
C ILE A 617 12.85 -23.93 -4.21
N GLY A 618 12.98 -24.15 -5.53
CA GLY A 618 14.26 -24.05 -6.23
C GLY A 618 15.15 -25.31 -6.16
N PRO A 619 16.01 -25.54 -7.17
CA PRO A 619 17.08 -26.54 -7.09
C PRO A 619 18.31 -25.98 -6.36
N LYS A 620 19.19 -26.87 -5.86
CA LYS A 620 20.52 -26.51 -5.34
C LYS A 620 21.24 -25.57 -6.33
N LEU A 621 21.41 -24.31 -5.89
CA LEU A 621 21.95 -23.12 -6.59
C LEU A 621 23.16 -23.37 -7.52
N LYS A 622 23.95 -24.43 -7.29
CA LYS A 622 25.21 -24.70 -8.01
C LYS A 622 25.00 -25.05 -9.49
N ARG A 623 24.02 -25.90 -9.83
CA ARG A 623 23.69 -26.21 -11.24
C ARG A 623 23.00 -25.02 -11.93
N PHE A 624 22.07 -24.37 -11.23
CA PHE A 624 21.33 -23.22 -11.74
C PHE A 624 22.20 -21.98 -12.01
N ARG A 625 23.19 -21.72 -11.13
CA ARG A 625 24.23 -20.70 -11.38
C ARG A 625 25.09 -21.02 -12.58
N LEU A 626 25.47 -22.29 -12.75
CA LEU A 626 26.31 -22.72 -13.87
C LEU A 626 25.54 -22.63 -15.19
N ASP A 627 24.29 -23.09 -15.23
CA ASP A 627 23.47 -23.08 -16.45
C ASP A 627 23.02 -21.65 -16.82
N GLY A 628 22.60 -20.84 -15.84
CA GLY A 628 22.22 -19.44 -16.06
C GLY A 628 23.42 -18.57 -16.48
N ARG A 629 24.59 -18.78 -15.84
CA ARG A 629 25.83 -18.10 -16.23
C ARG A 629 26.32 -18.59 -17.59
N ALA A 630 26.24 -19.89 -17.89
CA ALA A 630 26.62 -20.42 -19.20
C ALA A 630 25.76 -19.84 -20.31
N LYS A 631 24.43 -19.80 -20.13
CA LYS A 631 23.49 -19.24 -21.11
C LYS A 631 23.65 -17.73 -21.29
N TYR A 632 23.93 -16.98 -20.22
CA TYR A 632 24.25 -15.56 -20.31
C TYR A 632 25.62 -15.30 -20.97
N LEU A 633 26.63 -16.13 -20.68
CA LEU A 633 27.96 -16.05 -21.31
C LEU A 633 27.94 -16.49 -22.79
N GLU A 634 27.01 -17.35 -23.19
CA GLU A 634 26.74 -17.66 -24.61
C GLU A 634 26.15 -16.45 -25.32
N LEU A 635 25.12 -15.82 -24.75
CA LEU A 635 24.56 -14.56 -25.27
C LEU A 635 25.62 -13.46 -25.30
N GLN A 636 26.46 -13.34 -24.27
CA GLN A 636 27.56 -12.37 -24.25
C GLN A 636 28.62 -12.63 -25.32
N ARG A 637 28.90 -13.90 -25.65
CA ARG A 637 29.79 -14.27 -26.76
C ARG A 637 29.17 -13.96 -28.13
N GLU A 638 27.85 -14.05 -28.25
CA GLU A 638 27.11 -13.76 -29.48
C GLU A 638 27.00 -12.24 -29.76
N PHE A 639 26.89 -11.41 -28.72
CA PHE A 639 26.80 -9.94 -28.83
C PHE A 639 28.15 -9.18 -28.72
N GLY A 640 29.26 -9.87 -28.46
CA GLY A 640 30.60 -9.28 -28.41
C GLY A 640 30.79 -8.21 -27.31
N SER A 641 31.53 -7.14 -27.61
CA SER A 641 31.79 -5.99 -26.69
C SER A 641 30.56 -5.10 -26.44
N GLN A 642 29.43 -5.37 -27.10
CA GLN A 642 28.19 -4.62 -26.92
C GLN A 642 27.33 -5.28 -25.82
N ARG A 643 26.69 -4.43 -25.00
CA ARG A 643 25.92 -4.88 -23.82
C ARG A 643 24.76 -5.79 -24.25
N VAL A 644 24.67 -6.96 -23.63
CA VAL A 644 23.65 -7.99 -23.91
C VAL A 644 22.25 -7.43 -23.64
N PRO A 645 21.38 -7.28 -24.66
CA PRO A 645 19.98 -6.90 -24.46
C PRO A 645 19.24 -8.04 -23.72
N PRO A 646 18.11 -7.77 -23.03
CA PRO A 646 17.40 -8.76 -22.22
C PRO A 646 16.71 -9.90 -23.01
N GLY A 647 17.17 -10.20 -24.22
CA GLY A 647 16.59 -11.16 -25.16
C GLY A 647 15.50 -10.53 -26.03
N SER A 648 15.34 -11.01 -27.26
CA SER A 648 14.22 -10.63 -28.11
C SER A 648 12.98 -11.48 -27.79
N PRO A 649 11.78 -10.89 -27.69
CA PRO A 649 11.47 -9.46 -27.84
C PRO A 649 11.73 -8.68 -26.53
N HIS A 650 12.51 -7.58 -26.59
CA HIS A 650 12.71 -6.69 -25.46
C HIS A 650 11.83 -5.45 -25.57
N GLY A 651 11.30 -4.97 -24.45
CA GLY A 651 10.57 -3.71 -24.38
C GLY A 651 11.02 -2.86 -23.20
N PHE A 652 10.84 -1.55 -23.31
CA PHE A 652 11.17 -0.57 -22.27
C PHE A 652 10.04 0.45 -22.10
N TRP A 653 9.85 0.93 -20.87
CA TRP A 653 8.85 1.96 -20.52
C TRP A 653 9.50 3.20 -19.90
N LEU A 654 9.12 4.38 -20.39
CA LEU A 654 9.52 5.67 -19.83
C LEU A 654 8.30 6.37 -19.21
N GLY A 655 8.47 6.93 -18.00
CA GLY A 655 7.43 7.69 -17.30
C GLY A 655 6.60 6.88 -16.27
N ARG A 656 5.45 7.45 -15.90
CA ARG A 656 4.40 6.86 -15.03
C ARG A 656 3.15 6.64 -15.88
N LEU A 657 2.54 5.47 -15.80
CA LEU A 657 1.28 5.18 -16.48
C LEU A 657 0.14 5.14 -15.46
N GLU A 658 -0.86 5.99 -15.68
CA GLU A 658 -2.11 6.00 -14.94
C GLU A 658 -3.25 6.02 -15.95
N VAL A 659 -4.14 5.05 -15.85
CA VAL A 659 -5.28 4.87 -16.75
C VAL A 659 -6.53 5.09 -15.91
N SER A 660 -7.30 6.12 -16.27
CA SER A 660 -8.61 6.42 -15.69
C SER A 660 -9.63 6.50 -16.80
N THR A 661 -10.75 5.81 -16.61
CA THR A 661 -11.92 5.82 -17.51
C THR A 661 -12.97 6.85 -17.07
N LEU A 662 -12.85 7.37 -15.85
CA LEU A 662 -13.61 8.53 -15.40
C LEU A 662 -12.96 9.81 -15.97
N GLU A 663 -13.79 10.72 -16.48
CA GLU A 663 -13.37 12.09 -16.78
C GLU A 663 -12.72 12.67 -15.53
N THR A 664 -11.41 12.87 -15.60
CA THR A 664 -10.69 13.55 -14.53
C THR A 664 -11.22 14.97 -14.48
N ILE A 665 -11.88 15.34 -13.38
CA ILE A 665 -11.88 16.75 -12.96
C ILE A 665 -10.38 17.09 -12.89
N PRO A 666 -9.88 18.03 -13.71
CA PRO A 666 -8.45 18.15 -13.93
C PRO A 666 -7.77 18.47 -12.61
N GLN A 667 -7.04 17.50 -12.06
CA GLN A 667 -5.90 17.81 -11.19
C GLN A 667 -5.01 18.73 -12.02
N SER A 668 -4.81 19.94 -11.51
CA SER A 668 -4.14 21.06 -12.15
C SER A 668 -3.16 20.63 -13.26
N ARG A 669 -3.56 20.84 -14.52
CA ARG A 669 -2.65 20.73 -15.66
C ARG A 669 -1.40 21.58 -15.36
N PRO A 670 -0.16 21.08 -15.53
CA PRO A 670 0.94 21.98 -15.75
C PRO A 670 0.60 22.78 -17.01
N ALA A 671 0.50 24.10 -16.85
CA ALA A 671 0.21 25.01 -17.93
C ALA A 671 1.36 24.97 -18.94
N GLN A 672 1.17 24.25 -20.04
CA GLN A 672 1.95 24.40 -21.26
C GLN A 672 1.02 24.81 -22.41
N TYR A 673 0.71 26.09 -22.42
CA TYR A 673 0.54 26.92 -23.62
C TYR A 673 1.34 28.18 -23.25
N TRP A 674 2.44 28.56 -23.91
CA TRP A 674 2.54 28.97 -25.31
C TRP A 674 3.97 28.89 -25.87
N ARG A 675 4.04 28.35 -27.09
CA ARG A 675 4.96 28.51 -28.25
C ARG A 675 5.66 27.22 -28.66
#